data_AF-A0ABD2ICZ6-F1
#
_entry.id   AF-A0ABD2ICZ6-F1
#
_cell.length_a   1.000
_cell.length_b   1.000
_cell.length_c   1.000
_cell.angle_alpha   90.00
_cell.angle_beta   90.00
_cell.angle_gamma   90.00
#
_symmetry.space_group_name_H-M   'P 1'
#
loop_
_entity.id
_entity.type
_entity.pdbx_description
1 polymer ?
#
loop_
_entity_poly.entity_id
_entity_poly.type
_entity_poly.pdbx_seq_one_letter_code
_entity_poly.pdbx_strand_id
1 'polypeptide(L)'
;MAFHKIDNDSVNSITNALDFFRIPPTNVSVSSSKVFELLPSNPLTDTPYHFKLHSSQNYIDLSKCYLLTEFRIRKENVNGQLIDLNADDLHIAPIQMIGQTFIRNIKMSINRREIFNSNALMAYKTYFSHELSYSTTAKDSHLNAAGYYRDTGDTLETGDGCIARRNLFANSNVAQFIAKIDTDLFNQPLYLINFCELDIEILPHDNDFVLIDPTAGAPRYHFEVLGLKMYVKKVSLMDGLALDIARKLEVKPARYAVRKTMMKSMFISPGRYEFTANLFMDQIPRRVTMGLVANTDYVGTIRRSPFNFQHFNVREISIVANGRSYPQAPYDLDYPNGKYIRPFNDMNEAVGFANSSESNGITFVQYGKTHCIYVFNLTNSGDDQATLFDLIKNGTTAVSIKFNQPVPEGGIMLVVMGECDSLVILSTTATTNPRIFARSTKPSTTTTAFTTTFTPTTFTSSATTPKSERLIDEQASISALLPPLIQLCKDRPEESNFFQQAVCWALFALYLMLIVSLVLHQLCSIFWLKNGQRANRKDIEGKSYPAALIVNRDAHYKDGSHWCAVYAKGLDAPVLYFDSLAQPIPSTITTSFLNKFPKGMRKNKNPYQSQLVSTCGAHCIVFIYYMSLGNSFDNFLKALTNCTSPDMFALIILKRMLNR
;
A
#
# COMPACT_ATOMS: atom_id res chain seq x y z
N MET A 1 -37.20 -8.87 29.04
CA MET A 1 -36.63 -8.41 27.77
C MET A 1 -35.70 -9.49 27.26
N ALA A 2 -35.95 -10.03 26.06
CA ALA A 2 -35.04 -10.96 25.42
C ALA A 2 -34.02 -10.15 24.62
N PHE A 3 -32.75 -10.27 24.99
CA PHE A 3 -31.66 -9.67 24.23
C PHE A 3 -31.25 -10.65 23.13
N HIS A 4 -31.29 -10.19 21.89
CA HIS A 4 -30.85 -10.95 20.74
C HIS A 4 -29.69 -10.23 20.08
N LYS A 5 -28.75 -10.98 19.53
CA LYS A 5 -27.73 -10.39 18.65
C LYS A 5 -28.41 -9.81 17.42
N ILE A 6 -27.80 -8.77 16.87
CA ILE A 6 -28.18 -8.27 15.54
C ILE A 6 -28.02 -9.36 14.47
N ASP A 7 -26.99 -10.21 14.61
CA ASP A 7 -26.75 -11.35 13.73
C ASP A 7 -26.07 -12.47 14.53
N ASN A 8 -26.40 -13.73 14.21
CA ASN A 8 -25.81 -14.89 14.89
C ASN A 8 -24.30 -15.02 14.64
N ASP A 9 -23.81 -14.54 13.48
CA ASP A 9 -22.40 -14.54 13.08
C ASP A 9 -21.61 -13.38 13.71
N SER A 10 -22.28 -12.41 14.33
CA SER A 10 -21.62 -11.32 15.06
C SER A 10 -20.85 -11.88 16.26
N VAL A 11 -19.53 -11.64 16.30
CA VAL A 11 -18.65 -12.14 17.36
C VAL A 11 -19.04 -11.50 18.70
N ASN A 12 -19.14 -12.32 19.75
CA ASN A 12 -19.37 -11.83 21.10
C ASN A 12 -18.18 -10.98 21.56
N SER A 13 -18.42 -9.71 21.84
CA SER A 13 -17.47 -8.85 22.56
C SER A 13 -18.10 -8.38 23.87
N ILE A 14 -17.30 -8.33 24.93
CA ILE A 14 -17.65 -7.62 26.17
C ILE A 14 -17.02 -6.23 26.13
N THR A 15 -17.60 -5.26 26.84
CA THR A 15 -16.99 -3.93 26.93
C THR A 15 -15.65 -4.00 27.65
N ASN A 16 -14.65 -3.25 27.18
CA ASN A 16 -13.30 -3.25 27.76
C ASN A 16 -13.31 -2.88 29.25
N ALA A 17 -14.33 -2.15 29.73
CA ALA A 17 -14.50 -1.81 31.13
C ALA A 17 -14.86 -3.01 32.04
N LEU A 18 -15.25 -4.15 31.47
CA LEU A 18 -15.61 -5.38 32.21
C LEU A 18 -14.54 -6.48 32.08
N ASP A 19 -13.41 -6.22 31.41
CA ASP A 19 -12.29 -7.16 31.28
C ASP A 19 -11.29 -7.00 32.43
N PHE A 20 -11.78 -7.15 33.67
CA PHE A 20 -11.04 -6.84 34.91
C PHE A 20 -9.77 -7.66 35.12
N PHE A 21 -9.65 -8.81 34.48
CA PHE A 21 -8.57 -9.77 34.70
C PHE A 21 -7.55 -9.83 33.56
N ARG A 22 -7.80 -9.09 32.46
CA ARG A 22 -6.85 -9.01 31.35
C ARG A 22 -5.93 -7.82 31.54
N ILE A 23 -4.72 -8.12 31.96
CA ILE A 23 -3.63 -7.14 32.00
C ILE A 23 -3.19 -6.88 30.55
N PRO A 24 -3.00 -5.62 30.13
CA PRO A 24 -2.43 -5.32 28.82
C PRO A 24 -1.11 -6.07 28.60
N PRO A 25 -0.85 -6.58 27.39
CA PRO A 25 0.38 -7.32 27.11
C PRO A 25 1.61 -6.43 27.30
N THR A 26 2.62 -6.94 28.02
CA THR A 26 3.89 -6.25 28.23
C THR A 26 4.82 -6.44 27.03
N ASN A 27 5.38 -5.34 26.52
CA ASN A 27 6.42 -5.41 25.49
C ASN A 27 7.76 -5.83 26.12
N VAL A 28 8.24 -7.03 25.77
CA VAL A 28 9.51 -7.61 26.25
C VAL A 28 10.61 -7.62 25.19
N SER A 29 10.41 -6.95 24.05
CA SER A 29 11.33 -7.00 22.90
C SER A 29 12.46 -5.96 22.96
N VAL A 30 12.16 -4.78 23.49
CA VAL A 30 13.07 -3.62 23.52
C VAL A 30 13.61 -3.41 24.93
N SER A 31 14.94 -3.35 25.08
CA SER A 31 15.61 -3.10 26.35
C SER A 31 15.73 -1.61 26.64
N SER A 32 16.12 -0.82 25.65
CA SER A 32 16.15 0.64 25.76
C SER A 32 16.03 1.29 24.39
N SER A 33 15.58 2.54 24.37
CA SER A 33 15.59 3.38 23.18
C SER A 33 16.15 4.75 23.50
N LYS A 34 17.02 5.27 22.64
CA LYS A 34 17.67 6.57 22.82
C LYS A 34 17.66 7.34 21.50
N VAL A 35 17.53 8.66 21.57
CA VAL A 35 17.66 9.55 20.42
C VAL A 35 19.06 10.13 20.43
N PHE A 36 19.74 10.05 19.29
CA PHE A 36 21.09 10.58 19.10
C PHE A 36 21.03 11.77 18.16
N GLU A 37 21.76 12.83 18.52
CA GLU A 37 22.03 13.96 17.64
C GLU A 37 23.24 13.64 16.78
N LEU A 38 23.12 13.86 15.47
CA LEU A 38 24.19 13.75 14.49
C LEU A 38 24.36 15.11 13.81
N LEU A 39 25.59 15.57 13.74
CA LEU A 39 25.97 16.76 13.00
C LEU A 39 26.48 16.37 11.60
N PRO A 40 26.43 17.29 10.62
CA PRO A 40 27.09 17.12 9.35
C PRO A 40 28.59 16.87 9.53
N SER A 41 29.16 16.06 8.64
CA SER A 41 30.58 15.71 8.64
C SER A 41 31.46 16.86 8.14
N ASN A 42 30.87 17.76 7.35
CA ASN A 42 31.49 18.94 6.78
C ASN A 42 30.86 20.24 7.34
N PRO A 43 31.59 21.37 7.30
CA PRO A 43 31.03 22.66 7.69
C PRO A 43 29.80 23.04 6.86
N LEU A 44 28.87 23.82 7.44
CA LEU A 44 27.64 24.24 6.77
C LEU A 44 27.86 25.22 5.60
N THR A 45 29.07 25.77 5.46
CA THR A 45 29.49 26.57 4.30
C THR A 45 29.70 25.72 3.05
N ASP A 46 30.03 24.44 3.24
CA ASP A 46 30.43 23.54 2.16
C ASP A 46 29.23 22.66 1.82
N THR A 47 28.74 22.74 0.60
CA THR A 47 27.65 21.88 0.11
C THR A 47 28.21 20.85 -0.87
N PRO A 48 27.68 19.61 -0.91
CA PRO A 48 26.52 19.09 -0.15
C PRO A 48 26.84 18.74 1.32
N TYR A 49 25.80 18.65 2.16
CA TYR A 49 25.91 18.26 3.58
C TYR A 49 25.91 16.74 3.73
N HIS A 50 26.90 16.22 4.46
CA HIS A 50 27.09 14.78 4.63
C HIS A 50 26.76 14.31 6.05
N PHE A 51 25.76 13.45 6.18
CA PHE A 51 25.47 12.73 7.41
C PHE A 51 25.95 11.29 7.30
N LYS A 52 26.75 10.86 8.27
CA LYS A 52 27.25 9.49 8.34
C LYS A 52 26.83 8.84 9.65
N LEU A 53 26.08 7.75 9.54
CA LEU A 53 25.70 6.92 10.66
C LEU A 53 26.52 5.64 10.61
N HIS A 54 27.54 5.58 11.46
CA HIS A 54 28.42 4.42 11.57
C HIS A 54 27.67 3.17 12.03
N SER A 55 28.16 2.01 11.57
CA SER A 55 27.68 0.71 12.00
C SER A 55 27.71 0.60 13.53
N SER A 56 26.59 0.19 14.13
CA SER A 56 26.50 -0.03 15.58
C SER A 56 25.72 -1.30 15.89
N GLN A 57 25.83 -1.79 17.12
CA GLN A 57 25.06 -2.96 17.59
C GLN A 57 23.56 -2.67 17.72
N ASN A 58 23.18 -1.39 17.84
CA ASN A 58 21.79 -0.95 17.96
C ASN A 58 21.09 -0.96 16.61
N TYR A 59 19.80 -1.26 16.65
CA TYR A 59 18.90 -1.10 15.52
C TYR A 59 18.52 0.37 15.37
N ILE A 60 18.17 0.80 14.16
CA ILE A 60 17.82 2.19 13.88
C ILE A 60 16.35 2.27 13.48
N ASP A 61 15.57 3.10 14.17
CA ASP A 61 14.18 3.37 13.84
C ASP A 61 14.11 4.47 12.77
N LEU A 62 14.16 4.07 11.51
CA LEU A 62 14.14 4.99 10.35
C LEU A 62 12.83 5.77 10.25
N SER A 63 11.74 5.26 10.81
CA SER A 63 10.46 5.96 10.84
C SER A 63 10.48 7.21 11.73
N LYS A 64 11.44 7.29 12.66
CA LYS A 64 11.63 8.36 13.64
C LYS A 64 13.00 9.04 13.50
N CYS A 65 13.37 9.32 12.26
CA CYS A 65 14.53 10.15 11.95
C CYS A 65 14.08 11.52 11.44
N TYR A 66 14.58 12.57 12.10
CA TYR A 66 14.17 13.95 11.85
C TYR A 66 15.38 14.81 11.54
N LEU A 67 15.21 15.73 10.61
CA LEU A 67 16.16 16.79 10.32
C LEU A 67 15.68 18.05 11.04
N LEU A 68 16.51 18.61 11.91
CA LEU A 68 16.32 19.91 12.51
C LEU A 68 17.21 20.91 11.76
N THR A 69 16.59 21.98 11.30
CA THR A 69 17.21 23.04 10.49
C THR A 69 16.98 24.39 11.15
N GLU A 70 18.00 25.25 11.13
CA GLU A 70 17.92 26.64 11.55
C GLU A 70 18.32 27.52 10.37
N PHE A 71 17.42 28.42 9.99
CA PHE A 71 17.55 29.26 8.82
C PHE A 71 17.50 30.74 9.18
N ARG A 72 18.14 31.57 8.36
CA ARG A 72 18.04 33.03 8.40
C ARG A 72 17.98 33.56 6.97
N ILE A 73 17.30 34.70 6.79
CA ILE A 73 17.30 35.45 5.52
C ILE A 73 18.03 36.77 5.77
N ARG A 74 18.97 37.13 4.88
CA ARG A 74 19.67 38.43 4.88
C ARG A 74 19.58 39.09 3.52
N LYS A 75 19.76 40.41 3.47
CA LYS A 75 19.79 41.18 2.22
C LYS A 75 21.19 41.67 1.90
N GLU A 76 21.49 41.77 0.62
CA GLU A 76 22.75 42.27 0.11
C GLU A 76 22.65 43.77 -0.18
N ASN A 77 23.50 44.56 0.48
CA ASN A 77 23.63 45.98 0.19
C ASN A 77 24.35 46.24 -1.14
N VAL A 78 24.31 47.49 -1.60
CA VAL A 78 25.02 47.96 -2.82
C VAL A 78 26.52 47.62 -2.80
N ASN A 79 27.12 47.51 -1.60
CA ASN A 79 28.53 47.16 -1.40
C ASN A 79 28.80 45.64 -1.37
N GLY A 80 27.81 44.79 -1.62
CA GLY A 80 27.92 43.33 -1.56
C GLY A 80 27.96 42.75 -0.14
N GLN A 81 27.66 43.55 0.88
CA GLN A 81 27.64 43.13 2.28
C GLN A 81 26.25 42.63 2.69
N LEU A 82 26.20 41.52 3.41
CA LEU A 82 24.97 40.96 3.95
C LEU A 82 24.56 41.70 5.22
N ILE A 83 23.40 42.33 5.19
CA ILE A 83 22.78 42.99 6.34
C ILE A 83 21.43 42.35 6.67
N ASP A 84 20.96 42.62 7.88
CA ASP A 84 19.68 42.12 8.35
C ASP A 84 18.50 42.80 7.63
N LEU A 85 17.38 42.09 7.54
CA LEU A 85 16.13 42.59 7.03
C LEU A 85 15.59 43.72 7.92
N ASN A 86 14.88 44.66 7.33
CA ASN A 86 14.20 45.74 8.05
C ASN A 86 12.69 45.72 7.80
N ALA A 87 11.96 46.72 8.30
CA ALA A 87 10.51 46.81 8.16
C ALA A 87 10.03 46.97 6.69
N ASP A 88 10.90 47.42 5.78
CA ASP A 88 10.57 47.57 4.35
C ASP A 88 10.67 46.24 3.60
N ASP A 89 11.42 45.27 4.15
CA ASP A 89 11.62 43.92 3.62
C ASP A 89 10.50 42.94 4.02
N LEU A 90 9.40 43.43 4.60
CA LEU A 90 8.23 42.65 4.95
C LEU A 90 7.47 42.09 3.74
N HIS A 91 8.09 42.01 2.56
CA HIS A 91 7.51 41.40 1.36
C HIS A 91 8.10 40.00 1.06
N ILE A 92 9.25 39.64 1.66
CA ILE A 92 9.96 38.39 1.37
C ILE A 92 9.43 37.25 2.24
N ALA A 93 9.24 36.07 1.65
CA ALA A 93 8.91 34.86 2.37
C ALA A 93 9.68 33.65 1.81
N PRO A 94 9.97 32.63 2.61
CA PRO A 94 10.43 31.36 2.08
C PRO A 94 9.28 30.61 1.40
N ILE A 95 9.64 29.66 0.52
CA ILE A 95 8.70 28.69 -0.04
C ILE A 95 8.07 27.81 1.04
N GLN A 96 6.97 27.17 0.68
CA GLN A 96 6.22 26.29 1.58
C GLN A 96 7.08 25.13 2.10
N MET A 97 6.93 24.80 3.39
CA MET A 97 7.58 23.65 4.05
C MET A 97 9.10 23.66 3.93
N ILE A 98 9.70 24.83 4.17
CA ILE A 98 11.15 25.08 4.00
C ILE A 98 12.03 24.11 4.79
N GLY A 99 11.53 23.49 5.87
CA GLY A 99 12.26 22.47 6.64
C GLY A 99 12.65 21.22 5.82
N GLN A 100 12.04 20.98 4.65
CA GLN A 100 12.47 19.95 3.70
C GLN A 100 12.62 20.45 2.27
N THR A 101 11.82 21.42 1.84
CA THR A 101 11.81 21.87 0.43
C THR A 101 13.04 22.68 0.04
N PHE A 102 13.86 23.11 1.02
CA PHE A 102 15.19 23.65 0.75
C PHE A 102 16.13 22.60 0.12
N ILE A 103 15.82 21.30 0.22
CA ILE A 103 16.65 20.23 -0.32
C ILE A 103 16.35 20.08 -1.82
N ARG A 104 17.39 20.26 -2.63
CA ARG A 104 17.37 19.99 -4.07
C ARG A 104 17.49 18.51 -4.34
N ASN A 105 18.56 17.92 -3.84
CA ASN A 105 18.86 16.51 -4.04
C ASN A 105 19.20 15.84 -2.72
N ILE A 106 18.69 14.62 -2.52
CA ILE A 106 19.13 13.75 -1.45
C ILE A 106 19.58 12.43 -2.06
N LYS A 107 20.78 11.99 -1.67
CA LYS A 107 21.27 10.65 -1.99
C LYS A 107 21.43 9.88 -0.69
N MET A 108 20.99 8.64 -0.70
CA MET A 108 21.07 7.74 0.45
C MET A 108 21.74 6.45 0.03
N SER A 109 22.79 6.08 0.76
CA SER A 109 23.51 4.84 0.56
C SER A 109 23.55 4.00 1.83
N ILE A 110 23.36 2.69 1.69
CA ILE A 110 23.56 1.74 2.77
C ILE A 110 24.75 0.85 2.40
N ASN A 111 25.74 0.75 3.29
CA ASN A 111 26.97 0.00 3.06
C ASN A 111 27.62 0.36 1.71
N ARG A 112 27.73 1.67 1.42
CA ARG A 112 28.27 2.26 0.16
C ARG A 112 27.48 1.94 -1.11
N ARG A 113 26.29 1.37 -1.00
CA ARG A 113 25.39 1.18 -2.14
C ARG A 113 24.26 2.18 -2.11
N GLU A 114 24.11 2.93 -3.19
CA GLU A 114 22.97 3.83 -3.37
C GLU A 114 21.65 3.05 -3.37
N ILE A 115 20.74 3.46 -2.48
CA ILE A 115 19.38 2.92 -2.36
C ILE A 115 18.37 3.93 -2.90
N PHE A 116 18.62 5.23 -2.73
CA PHE A 116 17.72 6.29 -3.12
C PHE A 116 18.49 7.51 -3.62
N ASN A 117 17.97 8.13 -4.68
CA ASN A 117 18.43 9.39 -5.23
C ASN A 117 17.21 10.13 -5.79
N SER A 118 16.99 11.36 -5.34
CA SER A 118 15.83 12.16 -5.77
C SER A 118 16.02 12.87 -7.12
N ASN A 119 17.20 12.81 -7.72
CA ASN A 119 17.52 13.40 -9.03
C ASN A 119 17.16 14.89 -9.13
N ALA A 120 17.51 15.67 -8.10
CA ALA A 120 17.25 17.11 -7.99
C ALA A 120 15.76 17.53 -7.94
N LEU A 121 14.85 16.57 -7.72
CA LEU A 121 13.40 16.81 -7.62
C LEU A 121 12.86 16.55 -6.20
N MET A 122 13.72 16.65 -5.18
CA MET A 122 13.31 16.37 -3.79
C MET A 122 12.22 17.32 -3.32
N ALA A 123 12.38 18.63 -3.53
CA ALA A 123 11.40 19.64 -3.13
C ALA A 123 10.00 19.32 -3.68
N TYR A 124 9.90 18.96 -4.96
CA TYR A 124 8.65 18.56 -5.60
C TYR A 124 8.08 17.25 -5.07
N LYS A 125 8.93 16.24 -4.85
CA LYS A 125 8.52 14.97 -4.25
C LYS A 125 7.90 15.22 -2.88
N THR A 126 8.62 15.91 -2.00
CA THR A 126 8.17 16.18 -0.63
C THR A 126 6.89 17.01 -0.65
N TYR A 127 6.80 18.01 -1.52
CA TYR A 127 5.60 18.82 -1.68
C TYR A 127 4.40 17.95 -2.10
N PHE A 128 4.49 17.12 -3.14
CA PHE A 128 3.40 16.22 -3.53
C PHE A 128 2.99 15.26 -2.40
N SER A 129 3.96 14.64 -1.74
CA SER A 129 3.70 13.73 -0.62
C SER A 129 2.90 14.43 0.49
N HIS A 130 3.31 15.64 0.91
CA HIS A 130 2.72 16.31 2.05
C HIS A 130 1.42 17.06 1.71
N GLU A 131 1.38 17.68 0.53
CA GLU A 131 0.21 18.41 0.04
C GLU A 131 -0.96 17.45 -0.22
N LEU A 132 -0.70 16.25 -0.73
CA LEU A 132 -1.76 15.29 -1.02
C LEU A 132 -2.10 14.40 0.17
N SER A 133 -1.13 13.93 0.97
CA SER A 133 -1.39 12.83 1.92
C SER A 133 -1.91 13.24 3.30
N TYR A 134 -1.70 14.49 3.73
CA TYR A 134 -2.07 14.92 5.08
C TYR A 134 -3.40 15.65 5.11
N SER A 135 -4.19 15.40 6.15
CA SER A 135 -5.45 16.10 6.39
C SER A 135 -5.23 17.57 6.74
N THR A 136 -6.27 18.39 6.55
CA THR A 136 -6.28 19.82 6.95
C THR A 136 -5.82 20.02 8.39
N THR A 137 -6.30 19.21 9.33
CA THR A 137 -5.94 19.32 10.75
C THR A 137 -4.45 19.05 10.99
N ALA A 138 -3.85 18.10 10.27
CA ALA A 138 -2.42 17.85 10.37
C ALA A 138 -1.59 19.01 9.82
N LYS A 139 -2.03 19.56 8.67
CA LYS A 139 -1.44 20.72 8.00
C LYS A 139 -1.46 21.98 8.86
N ASP A 140 -2.55 22.25 9.56
CA ASP A 140 -2.70 23.44 10.40
C ASP A 140 -2.06 23.27 11.81
N SER A 141 -1.66 22.05 12.18
CA SER A 141 -1.13 21.71 13.51
C SER A 141 0.37 21.36 13.46
N HIS A 142 0.73 20.08 13.40
CA HIS A 142 2.10 19.64 13.60
C HIS A 142 2.99 19.84 12.36
N LEU A 143 2.43 20.01 11.16
CA LEU A 143 3.21 20.32 9.96
C LEU A 143 3.77 21.76 9.96
N ASN A 144 3.24 22.65 10.83
CA ASN A 144 3.85 23.96 11.07
C ASN A 144 5.30 23.83 11.54
N ALA A 145 5.64 22.75 12.27
CA ALA A 145 7.01 22.48 12.70
C ALA A 145 7.98 22.24 11.52
N ALA A 146 7.47 21.76 10.38
CA ALA A 146 8.22 21.61 9.14
C ALA A 146 8.17 22.87 8.24
N GLY A 147 7.49 23.94 8.69
CA GLY A 147 7.31 25.19 7.96
C GLY A 147 6.16 25.17 6.96
N TYR A 148 5.21 24.24 7.11
CA TYR A 148 3.99 24.22 6.29
C TYR A 148 2.97 25.21 6.86
N TYR A 149 2.50 26.14 6.05
CA TYR A 149 1.42 27.08 6.40
C TYR A 149 0.42 27.11 5.27
N ARG A 150 -0.81 26.65 5.53
CA ARG A 150 -1.82 26.52 4.50
C ARG A 150 -2.24 27.90 3.97
N ASP A 151 -2.22 28.05 2.65
CA ASP A 151 -2.77 29.22 1.98
C ASP A 151 -4.24 28.95 1.66
N THR A 152 -5.15 29.79 2.15
CA THR A 152 -6.61 29.75 1.87
C THR A 152 -6.99 30.57 0.64
N GLY A 153 -6.09 31.45 0.20
CA GLY A 153 -6.29 32.32 -0.95
C GLY A 153 -6.10 31.63 -2.30
N ASP A 154 -6.36 32.40 -3.35
CA ASP A 154 -6.22 32.00 -4.74
C ASP A 154 -4.81 32.18 -5.30
N THR A 155 -3.91 32.81 -4.54
CA THR A 155 -2.52 33.09 -4.90
C THR A 155 -1.59 32.60 -3.80
N LEU A 156 -0.41 32.10 -4.17
CA LEU A 156 0.57 31.56 -3.24
C LEU A 156 1.51 32.63 -2.68
N GLU A 157 1.61 33.76 -3.37
CA GLU A 157 2.59 34.82 -3.12
C GLU A 157 2.05 35.88 -2.16
N THR A 158 0.73 36.02 -2.06
CA THR A 158 0.06 37.06 -1.24
C THR A 158 -0.93 36.48 -0.24
N GLY A 159 -1.01 35.15 -0.12
CA GLY A 159 -1.91 34.46 0.81
C GLY A 159 -1.47 34.54 2.27
N ASP A 160 -2.39 34.21 3.17
CA ASP A 160 -2.17 34.24 4.63
C ASP A 160 -1.01 33.31 5.07
N GLY A 161 -0.83 32.18 4.40
CA GLY A 161 0.26 31.24 4.67
C GLY A 161 1.60 31.82 4.26
N CYS A 162 1.68 32.53 3.14
CA CYS A 162 2.87 33.30 2.76
C CYS A 162 3.23 34.35 3.80
N ILE A 163 2.24 35.11 4.29
CA ILE A 163 2.43 36.12 5.34
C ILE A 163 2.93 35.48 6.64
N ALA A 164 2.34 34.35 7.04
CA ALA A 164 2.77 33.61 8.22
C ALA A 164 4.23 33.14 8.11
N ARG A 165 4.63 32.58 6.95
CA ARG A 165 6.01 32.17 6.66
C ARG A 165 6.98 33.36 6.74
N ARG A 166 6.59 34.49 6.16
CA ARG A 166 7.33 35.76 6.21
C ARG A 166 7.66 36.18 7.64
N ASN A 167 6.68 36.11 8.54
CA ASN A 167 6.78 36.65 9.89
C ASN A 167 7.82 35.90 10.73
N LEU A 168 8.10 34.64 10.39
CA LEU A 168 9.14 33.84 11.04
C LEU A 168 10.55 34.41 10.84
N PHE A 169 10.78 35.10 9.71
CA PHE A 169 12.09 35.61 9.30
C PHE A 169 12.21 37.14 9.39
N ALA A 170 11.17 37.83 9.87
CA ALA A 170 11.18 39.27 10.03
C ALA A 170 12.41 39.72 10.86
N ASN A 171 13.04 40.82 10.45
CA ASN A 171 14.28 41.33 11.05
C ASN A 171 15.44 40.33 11.09
N SER A 172 15.51 39.41 10.10
CA SER A 172 16.52 38.34 10.04
C SER A 172 16.54 37.44 11.29
N ASN A 173 15.38 37.24 11.91
CA ASN A 173 15.24 36.28 12.99
C ASN A 173 15.59 34.86 12.50
N VAL A 174 16.17 34.07 13.40
CA VAL A 174 16.49 32.67 13.12
C VAL A 174 15.24 31.84 13.35
N ALA A 175 14.77 31.18 12.31
CA ALA A 175 13.64 30.25 12.39
C ALA A 175 14.14 28.81 12.42
N GLN A 176 13.62 28.03 13.37
CA GLN A 176 13.94 26.61 13.52
C GLN A 176 12.78 25.75 13.00
N PHE A 177 13.12 24.70 12.26
CA PHE A 177 12.16 23.73 11.74
C PHE A 177 12.64 22.32 12.03
N ILE A 178 11.70 21.40 12.18
CA ILE A 178 11.97 19.97 12.29
C ILE A 178 11.04 19.19 11.37
N ALA A 179 11.63 18.32 10.56
CA ALA A 179 10.88 17.55 9.59
C ALA A 179 11.43 16.13 9.42
N LYS A 180 10.53 15.18 9.16
CA LYS A 180 10.92 13.78 8.89
C LYS A 180 11.53 13.68 7.50
N ILE A 181 12.67 13.01 7.35
CA ILE A 181 13.30 12.82 6.03
C ILE A 181 12.38 12.01 5.09
N ASP A 182 11.87 12.63 4.01
CA ASP A 182 10.98 11.98 3.04
C ASP A 182 11.74 11.15 1.98
N THR A 183 12.42 10.09 2.43
CA THR A 183 12.99 9.07 1.53
C THR A 183 12.27 7.74 1.70
N ASP A 184 12.26 6.93 0.64
CA ASP A 184 11.39 5.74 0.55
C ASP A 184 11.60 4.74 1.71
N LEU A 185 12.84 4.62 2.20
CA LEU A 185 13.18 3.72 3.30
C LEU A 185 12.84 4.28 4.69
N PHE A 186 12.63 5.59 4.82
CA PHE A 186 12.21 6.21 6.09
C PHE A 186 10.69 6.12 6.27
N ASN A 187 9.96 5.78 5.21
CA ASN A 187 8.51 5.61 5.24
C ASN A 187 8.06 4.19 5.58
N GLN A 188 8.98 3.22 5.67
CA GLN A 188 8.67 1.87 6.17
C GLN A 188 8.80 1.77 7.71
N PRO A 189 7.96 0.97 8.40
CA PRO A 189 7.88 0.95 9.86
C PRO A 189 8.88 0.03 10.57
N LEU A 190 9.61 -0.83 9.84
CA LEU A 190 10.58 -1.76 10.43
C LEU A 190 11.88 -1.04 10.80
N TYR A 191 12.53 -1.53 11.85
CA TYR A 191 13.87 -1.05 12.22
C TYR A 191 14.91 -1.52 11.20
N LEU A 192 15.84 -0.65 10.86
CA LEU A 192 17.03 -1.02 10.11
C LEU A 192 17.87 -1.95 10.98
N ILE A 193 18.29 -3.08 10.39
CA ILE A 193 19.17 -4.05 11.05
C ILE A 193 20.46 -3.38 11.52
N ASN A 194 21.03 -3.94 12.58
CA ASN A 194 22.31 -3.50 13.12
C ASN A 194 23.47 -3.78 12.13
N PHE A 195 24.63 -3.18 12.42
CA PHE A 195 25.84 -3.27 11.60
C PHE A 195 25.72 -2.78 10.14
N CYS A 196 24.70 -1.98 9.83
CA CYS A 196 24.63 -1.23 8.58
C CYS A 196 25.19 0.18 8.75
N GLU A 197 26.02 0.61 7.80
CA GLU A 197 26.46 2.00 7.64
C GLU A 197 25.46 2.73 6.74
N LEU A 198 24.98 3.88 7.19
CA LEU A 198 24.06 4.72 6.44
C LEU A 198 24.73 6.07 6.15
N ASP A 199 24.88 6.38 4.86
CA ASP A 199 25.41 7.64 4.36
C ASP A 199 24.29 8.43 3.67
N ILE A 200 24.11 9.70 4.05
CA ILE A 200 23.12 10.61 3.49
C ILE A 200 23.84 11.87 3.02
N GLU A 201 23.63 12.25 1.76
CA GLU A 201 24.14 13.47 1.14
C GLU A 201 22.94 14.38 0.82
N ILE A 202 22.93 15.59 1.36
CA ILE A 202 21.87 16.59 1.17
C ILE A 202 22.46 17.79 0.41
N LEU A 203 21.97 18.03 -0.79
CA LEU A 203 22.28 19.20 -1.59
C LEU A 203 21.14 20.22 -1.45
N PRO A 204 21.39 21.45 -0.95
CA PRO A 204 20.38 22.49 -0.88
C PRO A 204 20.07 23.10 -2.27
N HIS A 205 18.93 23.79 -2.36
CA HIS A 205 18.51 24.61 -3.50
C HIS A 205 19.16 25.99 -3.49
N ASP A 206 19.14 26.63 -4.66
CA ASP A 206 19.60 28.01 -4.84
C ASP A 206 18.61 29.01 -4.22
N ASN A 207 19.11 30.18 -3.79
CA ASN A 207 18.33 31.23 -3.11
C ASN A 207 17.05 31.63 -3.87
N ASP A 208 17.16 31.77 -5.19
CA ASP A 208 16.05 32.21 -6.06
C ASP A 208 14.93 31.17 -6.15
N PHE A 209 15.20 29.91 -5.80
CA PHE A 209 14.18 28.85 -5.74
C PHE A 209 13.49 28.81 -4.38
N VAL A 210 14.21 29.08 -3.29
CA VAL A 210 13.71 28.94 -1.91
C VAL A 210 13.05 30.20 -1.35
N LEU A 211 13.23 31.35 -2.00
CA LEU A 211 12.66 32.64 -1.59
C LEU A 211 11.61 33.14 -2.58
N ILE A 212 10.63 33.87 -2.05
CA ILE A 212 9.56 34.55 -2.76
C ILE A 212 9.54 36.03 -2.37
N ASP A 213 9.68 36.92 -3.36
CA ASP A 213 9.52 38.38 -3.32
C ASP A 213 8.61 38.81 -4.49
N PRO A 214 7.32 39.12 -4.21
CA PRO A 214 6.37 39.54 -5.23
C PRO A 214 6.69 40.92 -5.84
N THR A 215 7.41 41.79 -5.12
CA THR A 215 7.66 43.18 -5.51
C THR A 215 8.82 43.35 -6.49
N ALA A 216 9.55 42.26 -6.75
CA ALA A 216 10.97 42.25 -7.08
C ALA A 216 11.58 43.51 -7.72
N GLY A 217 12.59 44.03 -7.01
CA GLY A 217 13.61 45.00 -7.38
C GLY A 217 14.90 44.69 -6.59
N ALA A 218 15.92 45.55 -6.65
CA ALA A 218 17.05 45.46 -5.71
C ALA A 218 16.55 45.77 -4.29
N PRO A 219 17.01 45.07 -3.22
CA PRO A 219 18.25 44.29 -3.10
C PRO A 219 18.12 42.76 -3.33
N ARG A 220 19.26 42.07 -3.45
CA ARG A 220 19.33 40.60 -3.53
C ARG A 220 19.20 39.99 -2.14
N TYR A 221 18.44 38.91 -2.02
CA TYR A 221 18.26 38.19 -0.76
C TYR A 221 19.01 36.86 -0.74
N HIS A 222 19.52 36.51 0.44
CA HIS A 222 20.31 35.30 0.68
C HIS A 222 19.66 34.46 1.78
N PHE A 223 19.51 33.17 1.49
CA PHE A 223 18.99 32.18 2.43
C PHE A 223 20.16 31.43 3.07
N GLU A 224 20.28 31.53 4.38
CA GLU A 224 21.42 31.01 5.13
C GLU A 224 21.02 29.82 6.00
N VAL A 225 21.79 28.73 5.89
CA VAL A 225 21.68 27.57 6.78
C VAL A 225 22.65 27.75 7.94
N LEU A 226 22.10 28.11 9.11
CA LEU A 226 22.89 28.37 10.33
C LEU A 226 23.11 27.11 11.16
N GLY A 227 22.12 26.21 11.15
CA GLY A 227 22.16 24.98 11.92
C GLY A 227 21.52 23.83 11.14
N LEU A 228 22.17 22.68 11.15
CA LEU A 228 21.65 21.46 10.57
C LEU A 228 22.01 20.29 11.47
N LYS A 229 20.99 19.56 11.94
CA LYS A 229 21.16 18.45 12.88
C LYS A 229 20.22 17.32 12.48
N MET A 230 20.67 16.08 12.57
CA MET A 230 19.83 14.91 12.35
C MET A 230 19.61 14.17 13.67
N TYR A 231 18.36 14.00 14.07
CA TYR A 231 17.98 13.16 15.20
C TYR A 231 17.65 11.76 14.72
N VAL A 232 18.36 10.77 15.27
CA VAL A 232 18.19 9.35 14.94
C VAL A 232 17.85 8.57 16.19
N LYS A 233 16.72 7.88 16.16
CA LYS A 233 16.34 6.97 17.25
C LYS A 233 17.03 5.62 17.07
N LYS A 234 17.84 5.23 18.06
CA LYS A 234 18.45 3.90 18.15
C LYS A 234 17.73 3.06 19.20
N VAL A 235 17.59 1.78 18.91
CA VAL A 235 16.86 0.81 19.73
C VAL A 235 17.78 -0.36 20.06
N SER A 236 17.88 -0.68 21.34
CA SER A 236 18.54 -1.88 21.84
C SER A 236 17.47 -2.93 22.13
N LEU A 237 17.67 -4.15 21.65
CA LEU A 237 16.77 -5.28 21.92
C LEU A 237 17.19 -6.02 23.19
N MET A 238 16.31 -6.89 23.68
CA MET A 238 16.69 -7.90 24.68
C MET A 238 17.60 -8.96 24.06
N ASP A 239 18.60 -9.44 24.81
CA ASP A 239 19.67 -10.32 24.32
C ASP A 239 19.15 -11.60 23.65
N GLY A 240 18.14 -12.24 24.25
CA GLY A 240 17.55 -13.47 23.70
C GLY A 240 16.92 -13.26 22.32
N LEU A 241 16.25 -12.13 22.11
CA LEU A 241 15.66 -11.78 20.81
C LEU A 241 16.74 -11.35 19.81
N ALA A 242 17.74 -10.58 20.25
CA ALA A 242 18.85 -10.16 19.41
C ALA A 242 19.61 -11.38 18.84
N LEU A 243 19.86 -12.39 19.68
CA LEU A 243 20.53 -13.63 19.27
C LEU A 243 19.68 -14.45 18.28
N ASP A 244 18.37 -14.56 18.51
CA ASP A 244 17.47 -15.27 17.60
C ASP A 244 17.37 -14.57 16.24
N ILE A 245 17.29 -13.24 16.22
CA ILE A 245 17.30 -12.46 14.97
C ILE A 245 18.64 -12.63 14.25
N ALA A 246 19.77 -12.56 14.95
CA ALA A 246 21.10 -12.77 14.36
C ALA A 246 21.21 -14.15 13.69
N ARG A 247 20.78 -15.23 14.37
CA ARG A 247 20.73 -16.59 13.81
C ARG A 247 19.82 -16.68 12.59
N LYS A 248 18.67 -15.99 12.60
CA LYS A 248 17.76 -15.94 11.44
C LYS A 248 18.38 -15.20 10.26
N LEU A 249 19.13 -14.13 10.50
CA LEU A 249 19.80 -13.34 9.46
C LEU A 249 20.91 -14.13 8.73
N GLU A 250 21.55 -15.11 9.39
CA GLU A 250 22.49 -16.03 8.74
C GLU A 250 21.82 -16.90 7.66
N VAL A 251 20.54 -17.24 7.84
CA VAL A 251 19.80 -18.13 6.94
C VAL A 251 18.95 -17.36 5.95
N LYS A 252 18.35 -16.23 6.37
CA LYS A 252 17.41 -15.45 5.57
C LYS A 252 17.70 -13.96 5.69
N PRO A 253 17.86 -13.24 4.56
CA PRO A 253 18.10 -11.81 4.61
C PRO A 253 16.87 -11.05 5.10
N ALA A 254 17.10 -9.87 5.70
CA ALA A 254 16.05 -8.94 6.05
C ALA A 254 15.40 -8.36 4.78
N ARG A 255 14.09 -8.14 4.83
CA ARG A 255 13.28 -7.67 3.70
C ARG A 255 12.46 -6.47 4.13
N TYR A 256 12.69 -5.34 3.48
CA TYR A 256 12.01 -4.08 3.72
C TYR A 256 11.10 -3.77 2.54
N ALA A 257 9.79 -3.84 2.78
CA ALA A 257 8.78 -3.39 1.85
C ALA A 257 8.83 -1.85 1.77
N VAL A 258 9.09 -1.30 0.59
CA VAL A 258 9.15 0.15 0.39
C VAL A 258 8.30 0.57 -0.80
N ARG A 259 7.68 1.75 -0.67
CA ARG A 259 7.04 2.46 -1.77
C ARG A 259 8.14 3.25 -2.46
N LYS A 260 8.66 2.73 -3.57
CA LYS A 260 9.69 3.40 -4.34
C LYS A 260 9.07 4.56 -5.10
N THR A 261 9.61 5.76 -4.92
CA THR A 261 9.20 6.95 -5.67
C THR A 261 10.14 7.19 -6.84
N MET A 262 9.58 7.48 -8.00
CA MET A 262 10.31 7.76 -9.24
C MET A 262 9.92 9.14 -9.73
N MET A 263 10.84 10.09 -9.61
CA MET A 263 10.64 11.46 -10.07
C MET A 263 11.14 11.62 -11.50
N LYS A 264 10.37 12.34 -12.32
CA LYS A 264 10.77 12.73 -13.68
C LYS A 264 10.22 14.11 -14.00
N SER A 265 11.02 14.95 -14.65
CA SER A 265 10.56 16.21 -15.23
C SER A 265 10.75 16.21 -16.75
N MET A 266 9.87 16.90 -17.48
CA MET A 266 9.93 17.02 -18.94
C MET A 266 9.51 18.41 -19.40
N PHE A 267 10.34 19.01 -20.24
CA PHE A 267 10.07 20.33 -20.81
C PHE A 267 9.11 20.24 -22.00
N ILE A 268 8.11 21.10 -22.01
CA ILE A 268 7.14 21.27 -23.10
C ILE A 268 7.40 22.63 -23.75
N SER A 269 7.79 22.58 -25.04
CA SER A 269 8.13 23.78 -25.80
C SER A 269 6.92 24.71 -26.03
N PRO A 270 7.14 26.03 -26.10
CA PRO A 270 6.09 27.01 -26.40
C PRO A 270 5.44 26.74 -27.78
N GLY A 271 4.19 27.17 -27.94
CA GLY A 271 3.44 27.08 -29.20
C GLY A 271 2.83 25.71 -29.52
N ARG A 272 3.07 24.68 -28.68
CA ARG A 272 2.49 23.35 -28.87
C ARG A 272 1.04 23.29 -28.39
N TYR A 273 0.21 22.53 -29.11
CA TYR A 273 -1.16 22.17 -28.69
C TYR A 273 -1.27 20.74 -28.16
N GLU A 274 -0.26 19.91 -28.42
CA GLU A 274 -0.21 18.52 -27.98
C GLU A 274 1.20 18.16 -27.54
N PHE A 275 1.27 17.30 -26.52
CA PHE A 275 2.51 16.77 -25.98
C PHE A 275 2.33 15.31 -25.61
N THR A 276 3.19 14.45 -26.16
CA THR A 276 3.22 13.02 -25.84
C THR A 276 4.65 12.61 -25.55
N ALA A 277 4.86 11.90 -24.44
CA ALA A 277 6.19 11.43 -24.06
C ALA A 277 6.14 10.19 -23.16
N ASN A 278 7.17 9.35 -23.25
CA ASN A 278 7.33 8.21 -22.36
C ASN A 278 7.77 8.70 -20.97
N LEU A 279 7.05 8.30 -19.92
CA LEU A 279 7.33 8.61 -18.52
C LEU A 279 8.31 7.60 -17.93
N PHE A 280 7.84 6.37 -17.72
CA PHE A 280 8.59 5.31 -17.07
C PHE A 280 8.69 4.10 -18.00
N MET A 281 9.85 3.47 -17.98
CA MET A 281 10.15 2.26 -18.74
C MET A 281 10.31 1.09 -17.76
N ASP A 282 10.12 -0.13 -18.27
CA ASP A 282 10.24 -1.41 -17.57
C ASP A 282 9.18 -1.72 -16.51
N GLN A 283 8.80 -0.77 -15.64
CA GLN A 283 7.80 -0.95 -14.59
C GLN A 283 6.70 0.12 -14.70
N ILE A 284 5.45 -0.32 -14.73
CA ILE A 284 4.29 0.58 -14.66
C ILE A 284 4.06 0.94 -13.20
N PRO A 285 4.08 2.25 -12.85
CA PRO A 285 3.74 2.69 -11.50
C PRO A 285 2.31 2.31 -11.15
N ARG A 286 2.05 2.12 -9.86
CA ARG A 286 0.69 1.92 -9.36
C ARG A 286 -0.10 3.23 -9.32
N ARG A 287 0.59 4.34 -9.08
CA ARG A 287 0.03 5.68 -9.01
C ARG A 287 1.00 6.63 -9.69
N VAL A 288 0.45 7.53 -10.48
CA VAL A 288 1.21 8.61 -11.11
C VAL A 288 0.57 9.93 -10.73
N THR A 289 1.31 10.75 -10.01
CA THR A 289 0.96 12.12 -9.68
C THR A 289 1.73 13.05 -10.60
N MET A 290 1.08 14.04 -11.19
CA MET A 290 1.73 15.00 -12.07
C MET A 290 1.15 16.39 -11.95
N GLY A 291 1.99 17.39 -12.17
CA GLY A 291 1.60 18.79 -12.19
C GLY A 291 2.41 19.55 -13.24
N LEU A 292 1.83 20.63 -13.76
CA LEU A 292 2.46 21.52 -14.72
C LEU A 292 2.87 22.80 -14.00
N VAL A 293 4.10 23.26 -14.24
CA VAL A 293 4.64 24.50 -13.68
C VAL A 293 5.30 25.32 -14.78
N ALA A 294 5.31 26.64 -14.67
CA ALA A 294 6.02 27.48 -15.64
C ALA A 294 7.52 27.13 -15.59
N ASN A 295 8.19 27.11 -16.74
CA ASN A 295 9.61 26.75 -16.79
C ASN A 295 10.49 27.67 -15.93
N THR A 296 10.16 28.96 -15.88
CA THR A 296 10.85 29.93 -15.00
C THR A 296 10.71 29.59 -13.52
N ASP A 297 9.56 29.07 -13.10
CA ASP A 297 9.27 28.76 -11.71
C ASP A 297 9.93 27.43 -11.33
N TYR A 298 10.02 26.50 -12.27
CA TYR A 298 10.78 25.25 -12.10
C TYR A 298 12.29 25.47 -11.96
N VAL A 299 12.87 26.34 -12.78
CA VAL A 299 14.31 26.70 -12.67
C VAL A 299 14.56 27.46 -11.36
N GLY A 300 13.60 28.25 -10.90
CA GLY A 300 13.67 29.10 -9.73
C GLY A 300 13.58 30.56 -10.13
N THR A 301 12.57 31.25 -9.62
CA THR A 301 12.45 32.70 -9.73
C THR A 301 12.01 33.25 -8.41
N ILE A 302 12.65 34.34 -7.97
CA ILE A 302 12.30 34.97 -6.71
C ILE A 302 10.87 35.53 -6.73
N ARG A 303 10.25 35.79 -7.89
CA ARG A 303 8.93 36.44 -7.95
C ARG A 303 7.76 35.54 -7.57
N ARG A 304 7.89 34.22 -7.76
CA ARG A 304 6.76 33.28 -7.71
C ARG A 304 7.15 31.98 -7.05
N SER A 305 6.16 31.30 -6.48
CA SER A 305 6.38 29.98 -5.89
C SER A 305 6.70 28.92 -6.95
N PRO A 306 7.72 28.06 -6.74
CA PRO A 306 7.99 26.92 -7.62
C PRO A 306 6.89 25.85 -7.56
N PHE A 307 6.01 25.92 -6.55
CA PHE A 307 4.89 25.00 -6.32
C PHE A 307 3.56 25.52 -6.87
N ASN A 308 3.58 26.53 -7.73
CA ASN A 308 2.39 27.02 -8.40
C ASN A 308 1.98 26.11 -9.58
N PHE A 309 1.18 25.09 -9.28
CA PHE A 309 0.70 24.12 -10.27
C PHE A 309 -0.51 24.67 -11.02
N GLN A 310 -0.26 25.14 -12.25
CA GLN A 310 -1.27 25.77 -13.08
C GLN A 310 -1.84 24.79 -14.11
N HIS A 311 -3.06 25.06 -14.53
CA HIS A 311 -3.75 24.22 -15.51
C HIS A 311 -3.28 24.46 -16.96
N PHE A 312 -2.72 25.62 -17.28
CA PHE A 312 -2.27 26.02 -18.62
C PHE A 312 -3.27 25.72 -19.76
N ASN A 313 -4.57 25.80 -19.46
CA ASN A 313 -5.66 25.45 -20.37
C ASN A 313 -5.55 24.05 -20.99
N VAL A 314 -5.08 23.06 -20.22
CA VAL A 314 -5.18 21.65 -20.62
C VAL A 314 -6.64 21.31 -20.95
N ARG A 315 -6.84 20.63 -22.07
CA ARG A 315 -8.13 20.13 -22.56
C ARG A 315 -8.33 18.67 -22.20
N GLU A 316 -7.29 17.87 -22.43
CA GLU A 316 -7.30 16.42 -22.23
C GLU A 316 -5.95 16.00 -21.70
N ILE A 317 -5.94 15.16 -20.66
CA ILE A 317 -4.73 14.56 -20.11
C ILE A 317 -4.98 13.09 -19.81
N SER A 318 -4.08 12.24 -20.27
CA SER A 318 -4.19 10.80 -20.04
C SER A 318 -2.83 10.14 -19.93
N ILE A 319 -2.83 8.99 -19.27
CA ILE A 319 -1.70 8.07 -19.21
C ILE A 319 -2.03 6.83 -20.03
N VAL A 320 -1.15 6.49 -20.97
CA VAL A 320 -1.23 5.23 -21.71
C VAL A 320 -0.24 4.23 -21.09
N ALA A 321 -0.76 3.11 -20.60
CA ALA A 321 0.03 2.01 -20.06
C ALA A 321 -0.51 0.67 -20.58
N ASN A 322 0.36 -0.18 -21.14
CA ASN A 322 -0.01 -1.47 -21.75
C ASN A 322 -1.19 -1.39 -22.73
N GLY A 323 -1.23 -0.34 -23.57
CA GLY A 323 -2.29 -0.13 -24.56
C GLY A 323 -3.64 0.29 -23.99
N ARG A 324 -3.74 0.56 -22.68
CA ARG A 324 -4.92 1.13 -22.02
C ARG A 324 -4.66 2.59 -21.64
N SER A 325 -5.68 3.42 -21.81
CA SER A 325 -5.66 4.83 -21.38
C SER A 325 -6.26 4.97 -19.99
N TYR A 326 -5.70 5.88 -19.19
CA TYR A 326 -6.11 6.23 -17.84
C TYR A 326 -6.30 7.75 -17.76
N PRO A 327 -7.51 8.24 -17.41
CA PRO A 327 -8.75 7.47 -17.33
C PRO A 327 -9.16 6.88 -18.68
N GLN A 328 -9.97 5.82 -18.66
CA GLN A 328 -10.47 5.20 -19.90
C GLN A 328 -11.44 6.12 -20.65
N ALA A 329 -12.34 6.78 -19.91
CA ALA A 329 -13.12 7.87 -20.46
C ALA A 329 -12.28 9.15 -20.38
N PRO A 330 -11.94 9.79 -21.51
CA PRO A 330 -11.08 10.97 -21.52
C PRO A 330 -11.72 12.12 -20.74
N TYR A 331 -10.89 13.04 -20.28
CA TYR A 331 -11.37 14.30 -19.73
C TYR A 331 -11.76 15.26 -20.86
N ASP A 332 -12.77 16.08 -20.62
CA ASP A 332 -13.15 17.23 -21.47
C ASP A 332 -13.09 18.50 -20.62
N LEU A 333 -11.87 19.03 -20.50
CA LEU A 333 -11.54 20.10 -19.57
C LEU A 333 -11.69 21.47 -20.21
N ASP A 334 -12.32 22.37 -19.46
CA ASP A 334 -12.52 23.76 -19.84
C ASP A 334 -12.51 24.64 -18.58
N TYR A 335 -11.32 25.16 -18.27
CA TYR A 335 -11.06 25.94 -17.08
C TYR A 335 -11.82 27.28 -17.03
N PRO A 336 -11.88 28.08 -18.12
CA PRO A 336 -12.70 29.30 -18.15
C PRO A 336 -14.17 29.08 -17.76
N ASN A 337 -14.75 27.94 -18.16
CA ASN A 337 -16.14 27.60 -17.84
C ASN A 337 -16.30 26.74 -16.58
N GLY A 338 -15.24 26.53 -15.78
CA GLY A 338 -15.29 25.76 -14.55
C GLY A 338 -15.41 24.23 -14.72
N LYS A 339 -15.20 23.71 -15.93
CA LYS A 339 -15.30 22.27 -16.23
C LYS A 339 -14.00 21.53 -15.90
N TYR A 340 -13.73 21.35 -14.62
CA TYR A 340 -12.61 20.56 -14.12
C TYR A 340 -12.97 19.73 -12.87
N ILE A 341 -14.27 19.51 -12.65
CA ILE A 341 -14.79 18.75 -11.49
C ILE A 341 -14.32 17.30 -11.47
N ARG A 342 -14.23 16.66 -12.64
CA ARG A 342 -13.86 15.25 -12.72
C ARG A 342 -12.41 14.99 -12.28
N PRO A 343 -11.37 15.66 -12.81
CA PRO A 343 -10.01 15.44 -12.33
C PRO A 343 -9.82 15.84 -10.86
N PHE A 344 -10.60 16.82 -10.35
CA PHE A 344 -10.62 17.13 -8.91
C PHE A 344 -11.18 15.98 -8.06
N ASN A 345 -12.29 15.36 -8.48
CA ASN A 345 -12.83 14.18 -7.81
C ASN A 345 -11.85 12.99 -7.89
N ASP A 346 -11.34 12.70 -9.09
CA ASP A 346 -10.44 11.58 -9.35
C ASP A 346 -9.13 11.73 -8.54
N MET A 347 -8.63 12.96 -8.35
CA MET A 347 -7.50 13.25 -7.45
C MET A 347 -7.83 12.84 -6.00
N ASN A 348 -8.97 13.26 -5.47
CA ASN A 348 -9.36 12.93 -4.09
C ASN A 348 -9.63 11.44 -3.91
N GLU A 349 -10.15 10.76 -4.94
CA GLU A 349 -10.37 9.31 -4.94
C GLU A 349 -9.04 8.56 -4.94
N ALA A 350 -8.09 8.93 -5.80
CA ALA A 350 -6.79 8.29 -5.89
C ALA A 350 -5.88 8.49 -4.66
N VAL A 351 -6.14 9.54 -3.88
CA VAL A 351 -5.46 9.81 -2.61
C VAL A 351 -6.20 9.18 -1.41
N GLY A 352 -7.48 8.81 -1.58
CA GLY A 352 -8.28 8.13 -0.56
C GLY A 352 -9.11 9.04 0.35
N PHE A 353 -9.29 10.31 -0.02
CA PHE A 353 -10.15 11.25 0.72
C PHE A 353 -11.58 11.33 0.21
N ALA A 354 -11.85 10.88 -1.03
CA ALA A 354 -13.19 10.90 -1.60
C ALA A 354 -14.18 10.15 -0.70
N ASN A 355 -15.34 10.76 -0.45
CA ASN A 355 -16.41 10.22 0.41
C ASN A 355 -15.98 9.92 1.87
N SER A 356 -14.84 10.44 2.33
CA SER A 356 -14.42 10.38 3.73
C SER A 356 -14.78 11.66 4.48
N SER A 357 -14.74 11.63 5.82
CA SER A 357 -14.87 12.84 6.64
C SER A 357 -13.61 13.70 6.68
N GLU A 358 -12.51 13.23 6.09
CA GLU A 358 -11.25 13.94 6.02
C GLU A 358 -11.03 14.55 4.62
N SER A 359 -10.12 15.52 4.55
CA SER A 359 -9.75 16.18 3.29
C SER A 359 -8.29 16.61 3.35
N ASN A 360 -7.61 16.59 2.21
CA ASN A 360 -6.29 17.16 2.04
C ASN A 360 -6.28 18.71 2.09
N GLY A 361 -7.44 19.37 2.07
CA GLY A 361 -7.56 20.82 2.19
C GLY A 361 -7.41 21.64 0.91
N ILE A 362 -7.19 20.98 -0.23
CA ILE A 362 -7.22 21.65 -1.54
C ILE A 362 -8.68 21.91 -1.90
N THR A 363 -9.05 23.19 -2.01
CA THR A 363 -10.41 23.55 -2.40
C THR A 363 -10.61 23.42 -3.91
N PHE A 364 -11.87 23.26 -4.33
CA PHE A 364 -12.22 23.21 -5.75
C PHE A 364 -11.76 24.46 -6.53
N VAL A 365 -11.80 25.64 -5.89
CA VAL A 365 -11.35 26.90 -6.51
C VAL A 365 -9.83 26.91 -6.67
N GLN A 366 -9.08 26.49 -5.64
CA GLN A 366 -7.62 26.41 -5.68
C GLN A 366 -7.11 25.41 -6.71
N TYR A 367 -7.82 24.29 -6.88
CA TYR A 367 -7.50 23.30 -7.90
C TYR A 367 -7.51 23.89 -9.32
N GLY A 368 -8.46 24.78 -9.60
CA GLY A 368 -8.58 25.47 -10.89
C GLY A 368 -7.53 26.56 -11.14
N LYS A 369 -6.68 26.89 -10.15
CA LYS A 369 -5.75 28.02 -10.22
C LYS A 369 -4.30 27.63 -9.90
N THR A 370 -4.03 27.26 -8.64
CA THR A 370 -2.67 27.13 -8.08
C THR A 370 -2.29 25.70 -7.70
N HIS A 371 -3.27 24.80 -7.57
CA HIS A 371 -3.07 23.42 -7.12
C HIS A 371 -3.62 22.40 -8.15
N CYS A 372 -3.43 22.66 -9.43
CA CYS A 372 -3.86 21.77 -10.51
C CYS A 372 -2.95 20.53 -10.61
N ILE A 373 -3.21 19.54 -9.76
CA ILE A 373 -2.45 18.28 -9.70
C ILE A 373 -3.32 17.14 -10.19
N TYR A 374 -2.80 16.34 -11.12
CA TYR A 374 -3.48 15.16 -11.64
C TYR A 374 -2.92 13.91 -10.98
N VAL A 375 -3.79 13.06 -10.46
CA VAL A 375 -3.41 11.79 -9.83
C VAL A 375 -4.14 10.66 -10.55
N PHE A 376 -3.39 9.73 -11.12
CA PHE A 376 -3.92 8.58 -11.84
C PHE A 376 -3.63 7.32 -11.06
N ASN A 377 -4.69 6.59 -10.71
CA ASN A 377 -4.57 5.25 -10.15
C ASN A 377 -4.47 4.21 -11.28
N LEU A 378 -3.39 3.43 -11.29
CA LEU A 378 -3.07 2.39 -12.27
C LEU A 378 -3.14 0.99 -11.65
N THR A 379 -3.58 0.88 -10.38
CA THR A 379 -3.75 -0.41 -9.71
C THR A 379 -4.77 -1.29 -10.42
N ASN A 380 -4.66 -2.60 -10.22
CA ASN A 380 -5.61 -3.54 -10.84
C ASN A 380 -7.03 -3.43 -10.28
N SER A 381 -7.14 -3.13 -8.99
CA SER A 381 -8.40 -3.03 -8.27
C SER A 381 -9.10 -1.68 -8.47
N GLY A 382 -8.39 -0.65 -8.96
CA GLY A 382 -8.89 0.73 -8.90
C GLY A 382 -8.80 1.34 -7.49
N ASP A 383 -8.60 0.51 -6.47
CA ASP A 383 -8.38 0.91 -5.09
C ASP A 383 -6.89 0.86 -4.72
N ASP A 384 -6.42 1.85 -3.95
CA ASP A 384 -5.10 1.84 -3.32
C ASP A 384 -5.20 1.27 -1.89
N GLN A 385 -5.05 -0.05 -1.75
CA GLN A 385 -4.95 -0.67 -0.43
C GLN A 385 -3.51 -0.56 0.09
N ALA A 386 -3.29 0.34 1.05
CA ALA A 386 -1.97 0.68 1.58
C ALA A 386 -1.18 -0.51 2.17
N THR A 387 -1.87 -1.57 2.61
CA THR A 387 -1.27 -2.74 3.28
C THR A 387 -0.88 -3.87 2.32
N LEU A 388 -1.24 -3.78 1.05
CA LEU A 388 -1.06 -4.85 0.07
C LEU A 388 -0.11 -4.42 -1.05
N PHE A 389 0.67 -5.38 -1.53
CA PHE A 389 1.38 -5.22 -2.79
C PHE A 389 0.41 -5.43 -3.95
N ASP A 390 0.50 -4.58 -4.97
CA ASP A 390 -0.16 -4.85 -6.24
C ASP A 390 0.75 -5.71 -7.15
N LEU A 391 0.14 -6.36 -8.14
CA LEU A 391 0.88 -7.11 -9.14
C LEU A 391 1.76 -6.15 -9.95
N ILE A 392 3.06 -6.39 -9.92
CA ILE A 392 4.02 -5.63 -10.72
C ILE A 392 3.74 -5.89 -12.19
N LYS A 393 3.38 -4.83 -12.91
CA LYS A 393 3.21 -4.86 -14.36
C LYS A 393 4.47 -4.30 -15.01
N ASN A 394 5.06 -5.09 -15.90
CA ASN A 394 6.13 -4.59 -16.74
C ASN A 394 5.54 -3.93 -17.98
N GLY A 395 6.12 -2.81 -18.39
CA GLY A 395 5.66 -2.07 -19.55
C GLY A 395 6.14 -0.62 -19.55
N THR A 396 5.76 0.09 -20.59
CA THR A 396 6.03 1.52 -20.73
C THR A 396 4.78 2.31 -20.38
N THR A 397 4.99 3.37 -19.59
CA THR A 397 3.95 4.35 -19.28
C THR A 397 4.25 5.61 -20.08
N ALA A 398 3.29 6.10 -20.86
CA ALA A 398 3.40 7.34 -21.63
C ALA A 398 2.33 8.34 -21.20
N VAL A 399 2.63 9.63 -21.24
CA VAL A 399 1.67 10.71 -21.02
C VAL A 399 1.24 11.28 -22.36
N SER A 400 -0.03 11.66 -22.47
CA SER A 400 -0.57 12.44 -23.59
C SER A 400 -1.35 13.62 -23.03
N ILE A 401 -0.99 14.84 -23.45
CA ILE A 401 -1.59 16.09 -23.02
C ILE A 401 -2.00 16.89 -24.25
N LYS A 402 -3.23 17.39 -24.28
CA LYS A 402 -3.72 18.34 -25.29
C LYS A 402 -4.15 19.62 -24.61
N PHE A 403 -3.93 20.75 -25.25
CA PHE A 403 -4.24 22.08 -24.73
C PHE A 403 -5.29 22.78 -25.58
N ASN A 404 -6.19 23.55 -24.94
CA ASN A 404 -7.15 24.42 -25.61
C ASN A 404 -6.49 25.68 -26.18
N GLN A 405 -5.35 26.07 -25.62
CA GLN A 405 -4.53 27.20 -26.03
C GLN A 405 -3.09 26.73 -26.23
N PRO A 406 -2.30 27.37 -27.11
CA PRO A 406 -0.91 26.98 -27.29
C PRO A 406 -0.16 27.18 -25.97
N VAL A 407 0.81 26.31 -25.71
CA VAL A 407 1.72 26.44 -24.57
C VAL A 407 2.32 27.87 -24.55
N PRO A 408 2.22 28.60 -23.42
CA PRO A 408 2.69 29.98 -23.32
C PRO A 408 4.16 30.15 -23.67
N GLU A 409 4.52 31.38 -24.03
CA GLU A 409 5.90 31.79 -24.22
C GLU A 409 6.73 31.51 -22.95
N GLY A 410 7.96 31.01 -23.11
CA GLY A 410 8.80 30.53 -22.01
C GLY A 410 8.68 29.03 -21.69
N GLY A 411 7.63 28.36 -22.18
CA GLY A 411 7.44 26.91 -22.03
C GLY A 411 7.02 26.47 -20.62
N ILE A 412 6.64 25.21 -20.51
CA ILE A 412 6.12 24.59 -19.27
C ILE A 412 6.98 23.39 -18.92
N MET A 413 7.18 23.15 -17.62
CA MET A 413 7.74 21.91 -17.12
C MET A 413 6.63 21.01 -16.57
N LEU A 414 6.57 19.77 -17.06
CA LEU A 414 5.77 18.71 -16.46
C LEU A 414 6.60 18.00 -15.40
N VAL A 415 6.15 18.01 -14.15
CA VAL A 415 6.77 17.27 -13.04
C VAL A 415 5.90 16.06 -12.72
N VAL A 416 6.51 14.88 -12.70
CA VAL A 416 5.82 13.59 -12.54
C VAL A 416 6.46 12.79 -11.42
N MET A 417 5.63 12.27 -10.53
CA MET A 417 5.97 11.33 -9.47
C MET A 417 5.24 10.01 -9.72
N GLY A 418 5.99 8.96 -9.99
CA GLY A 418 5.48 7.59 -10.06
C GLY A 418 5.77 6.82 -8.78
N GLU A 419 4.81 6.07 -8.28
CA GLU A 419 4.97 5.20 -7.12
C GLU A 419 4.94 3.73 -7.51
N CYS A 420 5.96 2.98 -7.09
CA CYS A 420 6.13 1.56 -7.37
C CYS A 420 6.35 0.75 -6.09
N ASP A 421 5.82 -0.46 -6.09
CA ASP A 421 6.10 -1.47 -5.09
C ASP A 421 7.55 -1.97 -5.26
N SER A 422 8.34 -1.93 -4.18
CA SER A 422 9.73 -2.40 -4.21
C SER A 422 10.11 -3.09 -2.90
N LEU A 423 11.15 -3.92 -2.98
CA LEU A 423 11.67 -4.67 -1.85
C LEU A 423 13.17 -4.43 -1.71
N VAL A 424 13.60 -3.85 -0.59
CA VAL A 424 15.02 -3.72 -0.24
C VAL A 424 15.41 -4.92 0.59
N ILE A 425 16.44 -5.66 0.13
CA ILE A 425 16.93 -6.86 0.79
C ILE A 425 18.32 -6.59 1.36
N LEU A 426 18.49 -6.78 2.66
CA LEU A 426 19.77 -6.62 3.36
C LEU A 426 20.22 -7.97 3.93
N SER A 427 21.46 -8.36 3.64
CA SER A 427 22.11 -9.57 4.15
C SER A 427 23.28 -9.18 5.05
N THR A 428 23.49 -9.93 6.14
CA THR A 428 24.62 -9.75 7.05
C THR A 428 25.95 -10.28 6.49
N THR A 429 25.94 -11.05 5.40
CA THR A 429 27.15 -11.48 4.70
C THR A 429 27.73 -10.38 3.83
N ALA A 430 28.54 -9.51 4.43
CA ALA A 430 29.39 -8.57 3.72
C ALA A 430 30.53 -9.30 2.98
N THR A 431 30.23 -10.08 1.93
CA THR A 431 31.14 -10.36 0.79
C THR A 431 30.46 -11.01 -0.42
N THR A 432 29.13 -11.00 -0.55
CA THR A 432 28.50 -11.29 -1.84
C THR A 432 27.34 -10.35 -2.10
N ASN A 433 27.43 -9.65 -3.24
CA ASN A 433 26.46 -8.72 -3.79
C ASN A 433 25.02 -8.96 -3.30
N PRO A 434 24.39 -8.01 -2.58
CA PRO A 434 22.94 -8.03 -2.47
C PRO A 434 22.40 -7.91 -3.90
N ARG A 435 21.80 -8.98 -4.44
CA ARG A 435 21.21 -8.94 -5.78
C ARG A 435 19.97 -8.06 -5.72
N ILE A 436 20.04 -6.87 -6.31
CA ILE A 436 18.84 -6.20 -6.81
C ILE A 436 18.49 -6.99 -8.07
N PHE A 437 17.36 -7.69 -8.07
CA PHE A 437 16.80 -8.22 -9.30
C PHE A 437 16.26 -7.03 -10.12
N ALA A 438 17.15 -6.36 -10.84
CA ALA A 438 16.80 -5.64 -12.05
C ALA A 438 17.16 -6.59 -13.20
N ARG A 439 16.18 -7.33 -13.72
CA ARG A 439 16.40 -8.19 -14.89
C ARG A 439 16.54 -7.28 -16.12
N SER A 440 17.73 -6.74 -16.33
CA SER A 440 18.11 -6.15 -17.62
C SER A 440 18.31 -7.30 -18.60
N THR A 441 17.32 -7.56 -19.44
CA THR A 441 17.50 -8.38 -20.63
C THR A 441 18.18 -7.52 -21.69
N LYS A 442 19.51 -7.68 -21.85
CA LYS A 442 20.19 -7.21 -23.07
C LYS A 442 19.54 -7.89 -24.29
N PRO A 443 19.25 -7.16 -25.38
CA PRO A 443 18.77 -7.77 -26.60
C PRO A 443 19.95 -8.50 -27.27
N SER A 444 19.83 -9.82 -27.40
CA SER A 444 20.65 -10.57 -28.35
C SER A 444 19.98 -10.44 -29.71
N THR A 445 20.58 -9.63 -30.57
CA THR A 445 20.39 -9.70 -32.02
C THR A 445 20.80 -11.09 -32.49
N THR A 446 19.86 -11.85 -33.04
CA THR A 446 20.03 -12.78 -34.19
C THR A 446 18.71 -13.54 -34.36
N THR A 447 17.82 -13.11 -35.26
CA THR A 447 17.05 -14.07 -36.08
C THR A 447 16.52 -13.37 -37.33
N THR A 448 17.04 -13.85 -38.46
CA THR A 448 16.50 -13.77 -39.80
C THR A 448 15.04 -14.23 -39.84
N ALA A 449 14.14 -13.45 -40.44
CA ALA A 449 12.80 -13.91 -40.78
C ALA A 449 12.42 -13.48 -42.19
N PHE A 450 12.10 -14.50 -42.97
CA PHE A 450 11.68 -14.52 -44.35
C PHE A 450 10.39 -13.73 -44.59
N THR A 451 10.41 -12.98 -45.69
CA THR A 451 9.26 -12.36 -46.35
C THR A 451 8.31 -13.42 -46.88
N THR A 452 7.03 -13.39 -46.48
CA THR A 452 5.94 -13.93 -47.31
C THR A 452 4.72 -13.01 -47.21
N THR A 453 4.56 -12.23 -48.27
CA THR A 453 3.36 -11.51 -48.70
C THR A 453 2.22 -12.48 -49.00
N PHE A 454 1.03 -12.22 -48.46
CA PHE A 454 -0.23 -12.59 -49.11
C PHE A 454 -1.29 -11.51 -48.84
N THR A 455 -1.79 -10.93 -49.92
CA THR A 455 -3.04 -10.15 -50.00
C THR A 455 -3.90 -10.78 -51.12
N PRO A 456 -5.14 -10.34 -51.36
CA PRO A 456 -6.35 -11.00 -50.88
C PRO A 456 -7.22 -11.47 -52.06
N THR A 457 -8.33 -12.16 -51.81
CA THR A 457 -9.40 -12.25 -52.82
C THR A 457 -10.78 -12.26 -52.18
N THR A 458 -11.53 -11.26 -52.60
CA THR A 458 -12.95 -10.97 -52.42
C THR A 458 -13.85 -11.97 -53.15
N PHE A 459 -15.05 -12.22 -52.62
CA PHE A 459 -16.25 -12.39 -53.45
C PHE A 459 -17.48 -11.75 -52.78
N THR A 460 -18.15 -10.97 -53.62
CA THR A 460 -19.39 -10.17 -53.56
C THR A 460 -20.64 -11.08 -53.56
N SER A 461 -21.92 -10.70 -53.41
CA SER A 461 -22.74 -9.46 -53.51
C SER A 461 -24.12 -9.77 -52.87
N SER A 462 -24.87 -8.80 -52.33
CA SER A 462 -26.04 -8.10 -52.94
C SER A 462 -27.12 -7.98 -51.83
N ALA A 463 -28.02 -7.00 -51.69
CA ALA A 463 -28.51 -5.93 -52.55
C ALA A 463 -29.08 -4.74 -51.74
N THR A 464 -29.29 -3.65 -52.46
CA THR A 464 -29.61 -2.25 -52.19
C THR A 464 -31.11 -1.88 -51.96
N THR A 465 -31.41 -1.14 -50.86
CA THR A 465 -32.20 0.15 -50.74
C THR A 465 -33.71 0.23 -51.12
N PRO A 466 -34.50 1.35 -50.90
CA PRO A 466 -34.41 2.55 -50.01
C PRO A 466 -35.74 3.05 -49.31
N LYS A 467 -35.59 4.04 -48.39
CA LYS A 467 -36.41 5.26 -48.04
C LYS A 467 -37.97 5.27 -47.90
N SER A 468 -38.45 5.77 -46.74
CA SER A 468 -39.35 6.96 -46.50
C SER A 468 -40.09 6.81 -45.14
N GLU A 469 -39.85 7.59 -44.08
CA GLU A 469 -40.20 8.98 -43.69
C GLU A 469 -41.57 9.19 -42.96
N ARG A 470 -41.46 9.71 -41.71
CA ARG A 470 -42.40 10.50 -40.85
C ARG A 470 -43.39 9.83 -39.87
N LEU A 471 -43.26 10.22 -38.59
CA LEU A 471 -44.20 10.94 -37.68
C LEU A 471 -43.52 11.06 -36.28
N ILE A 472 -42.98 12.23 -35.89
CA ILE A 472 -43.54 13.29 -35.01
C ILE A 472 -43.97 12.83 -33.59
N ASP A 473 -43.27 13.42 -32.60
CA ASP A 473 -43.51 13.69 -31.17
C ASP A 473 -43.97 12.60 -30.18
N GLU A 474 -43.07 12.30 -29.22
CA GLU A 474 -43.38 12.39 -27.77
C GLU A 474 -42.10 12.49 -26.90
N GLN A 475 -41.99 13.60 -26.14
CA GLN A 475 -41.44 13.77 -24.77
C GLN A 475 -40.01 13.29 -24.43
N ALA A 476 -39.06 14.18 -24.11
CA ALA A 476 -38.85 14.82 -22.79
C ALA A 476 -38.51 13.87 -21.61
N SER A 477 -37.21 13.82 -21.26
CA SER A 477 -36.61 13.81 -19.90
C SER A 477 -37.28 13.03 -18.74
N ILE A 478 -36.64 11.94 -18.25
CA ILE A 478 -36.75 11.39 -16.87
C ILE A 478 -35.45 10.58 -16.58
N SER A 479 -34.41 11.00 -15.84
CA SER A 479 -34.23 11.17 -14.38
C SER A 479 -34.70 10.01 -13.48
N ALA A 480 -33.78 9.51 -12.64
CA ALA A 480 -34.04 8.78 -11.38
C ALA A 480 -34.74 7.40 -11.43
N LEU A 481 -34.08 6.37 -10.86
CA LEU A 481 -34.76 5.24 -10.20
C LEU A 481 -33.80 4.53 -9.23
N LEU A 482 -33.64 5.15 -8.05
CA LEU A 482 -33.63 4.43 -6.78
C LEU A 482 -34.98 3.71 -6.61
N PRO A 483 -35.05 2.50 -6.02
CA PRO A 483 -36.32 1.92 -5.63
C PRO A 483 -36.94 2.70 -4.45
N PRO A 484 -38.21 3.15 -4.53
CA PRO A 484 -38.93 3.66 -3.38
C PRO A 484 -39.41 2.49 -2.50
N LEU A 485 -39.44 2.76 -1.20
CA LEU A 485 -40.03 1.94 -0.15
C LEU A 485 -41.52 1.67 -0.45
N ILE A 486 -41.93 0.43 -0.72
CA ILE A 486 -43.35 0.09 -0.86
C ILE A 486 -43.95 -0.05 0.55
N GLN A 487 -44.70 0.97 0.95
CA GLN A 487 -45.60 0.95 2.08
C GLN A 487 -46.86 0.16 1.67
N LEU A 488 -47.14 -0.99 2.30
CA LEU A 488 -48.40 -1.72 2.08
C LEU A 488 -49.58 -0.81 2.48
N CYS A 489 -50.40 -0.42 1.50
CA CYS A 489 -51.66 0.27 1.75
C CYS A 489 -52.57 -0.60 2.63
N LYS A 490 -52.94 -0.02 3.76
CA LYS A 490 -53.81 -0.56 4.79
C LYS A 490 -55.17 0.10 4.62
N ASP A 491 -55.89 -0.14 3.53
CA ASP A 491 -57.30 0.25 3.40
C ASP A 491 -58.04 -0.64 2.39
N ARG A 492 -59.22 -1.12 2.79
CA ARG A 492 -60.14 -1.94 1.99
C ARG A 492 -60.88 -1.04 0.98
N PRO A 493 -60.96 -1.38 -0.31
CA PRO A 493 -61.87 -0.69 -1.21
C PRO A 493 -63.26 -1.35 -1.16
N GLU A 494 -64.24 -0.55 -0.74
CA GLU A 494 -65.65 -0.74 -1.05
C GLU A 494 -65.89 -0.54 -2.56
N GLU A 495 -66.77 -1.37 -3.11
CA GLU A 495 -67.37 -1.31 -4.46
C GLU A 495 -66.47 -1.43 -5.72
N SER A 496 -66.42 -2.68 -6.20
CA SER A 496 -66.35 -3.14 -7.60
C SER A 496 -65.57 -2.32 -8.65
N ASN A 497 -64.31 -2.70 -8.86
CA ASN A 497 -63.69 -2.64 -10.19
C ASN A 497 -62.92 -3.95 -10.45
N PHE A 498 -63.56 -4.87 -11.18
CA PHE A 498 -63.04 -6.19 -11.53
C PHE A 498 -61.63 -6.12 -12.14
N PHE A 499 -61.33 -5.06 -12.90
CA PHE A 499 -60.04 -4.83 -13.53
C PHE A 499 -58.91 -4.60 -12.52
N GLN A 500 -59.18 -3.89 -11.42
CA GLN A 500 -58.17 -3.52 -10.44
C GLN A 500 -57.83 -4.72 -9.54
N GLN A 501 -58.82 -5.56 -9.21
CA GLN A 501 -58.58 -6.87 -8.63
C GLN A 501 -57.78 -7.77 -9.58
N ALA A 502 -58.14 -7.84 -10.86
CA ALA A 502 -57.41 -8.67 -11.83
C ALA A 502 -55.93 -8.28 -11.94
N VAL A 503 -55.61 -6.98 -11.93
CA VAL A 503 -54.22 -6.48 -11.95
C VAL A 503 -53.49 -6.80 -10.65
N CYS A 504 -54.13 -6.66 -9.48
CA CYS A 504 -53.52 -7.04 -8.20
C CYS A 504 -53.27 -8.55 -8.12
N TRP A 505 -54.20 -9.39 -8.58
CA TRP A 505 -54.01 -10.84 -8.65
C TRP A 505 -52.93 -11.23 -9.67
N ALA A 506 -52.82 -10.52 -10.79
CA ALA A 506 -51.75 -10.72 -11.77
C ALA A 506 -50.37 -10.36 -11.21
N LEU A 507 -50.25 -9.24 -10.49
CA LEU A 507 -49.02 -8.84 -9.82
C LEU A 507 -48.64 -9.80 -8.69
N PHE A 508 -49.62 -10.30 -7.94
CA PHE A 508 -49.40 -11.31 -6.91
C PHE A 508 -48.95 -12.65 -7.52
N ALA A 509 -49.52 -13.05 -8.66
CA ALA A 509 -49.11 -14.24 -9.39
C ALA A 509 -47.69 -14.11 -9.98
N LEU A 510 -47.34 -12.94 -10.52
CA LEU A 510 -45.97 -12.63 -10.99
C LEU A 510 -44.95 -12.67 -9.85
N TYR A 511 -45.30 -12.11 -8.70
CA TYR A 511 -44.47 -12.16 -7.50
C TYR A 511 -44.30 -13.59 -6.98
N LEU A 512 -45.38 -14.39 -6.98
CA LEU A 512 -45.33 -15.80 -6.61
C LEU A 512 -44.47 -16.61 -7.60
N MET A 513 -44.57 -16.33 -8.91
CA MET A 513 -43.71 -16.96 -9.92
C MET A 513 -42.24 -16.61 -9.72
N LEU A 514 -41.92 -15.37 -9.34
CA LEU A 514 -40.55 -14.93 -9.09
C LEU A 514 -39.96 -15.61 -7.84
N ILE A 515 -40.77 -15.77 -6.79
CA ILE A 515 -40.39 -16.53 -5.59
C ILE A 515 -40.22 -18.02 -5.92
N VAL A 516 -41.14 -18.63 -6.67
CA VAL A 516 -41.04 -20.04 -7.08
C VAL A 516 -39.81 -20.25 -7.98
N SER A 517 -39.49 -19.31 -8.86
CA SER A 517 -38.27 -19.34 -9.68
C SER A 517 -37.00 -19.22 -8.82
N LEU A 518 -36.98 -18.37 -7.80
CA LEU A 518 -35.87 -18.26 -6.85
C LEU A 518 -35.71 -19.53 -6.00
N VAL A 519 -36.81 -20.11 -5.54
CA VAL A 519 -36.83 -21.37 -4.79
C VAL A 519 -36.40 -22.54 -5.67
N LEU A 520 -36.85 -22.62 -6.92
CA LEU A 520 -36.39 -23.61 -7.90
C LEU A 520 -34.91 -23.43 -8.24
N HIS A 521 -34.43 -22.19 -8.36
CA HIS A 521 -33.01 -21.91 -8.56
C HIS A 521 -32.17 -22.33 -7.34
N GLN A 522 -32.66 -22.11 -6.12
CA GLN A 522 -32.00 -22.58 -4.90
C GLN A 522 -32.06 -24.11 -4.75
N LEU A 523 -33.16 -24.75 -5.12
CA LEU A 523 -33.30 -26.21 -5.14
C LEU A 523 -32.41 -26.84 -6.22
N CYS A 524 -32.30 -26.24 -7.40
CA CYS A 524 -31.37 -26.65 -8.46
C CYS A 524 -29.90 -26.45 -8.05
N SER A 525 -29.59 -25.37 -7.32
CA SER A 525 -28.27 -25.15 -6.70
C SER A 525 -27.93 -26.25 -5.68
N ILE A 526 -28.90 -26.62 -4.84
CA ILE A 526 -28.76 -27.73 -3.86
C ILE A 526 -28.65 -29.09 -4.57
N PHE A 527 -29.35 -29.30 -5.69
CA PHE A 527 -29.29 -30.53 -6.48
C PHE A 527 -27.97 -30.65 -7.26
N TRP A 528 -27.42 -29.54 -7.76
CA TRP A 528 -26.06 -29.47 -8.33
C TRP A 528 -24.96 -29.66 -7.27
N LEU A 529 -25.18 -29.21 -6.03
CA LEU A 529 -24.29 -29.48 -4.91
C LEU A 529 -24.35 -30.95 -4.43
N LYS A 530 -25.50 -31.64 -4.60
CA LYS A 530 -25.64 -33.07 -4.26
C LYS A 530 -25.10 -34.04 -5.32
N ASN A 531 -25.12 -33.68 -6.61
CA ASN A 531 -24.55 -34.51 -7.69
C ASN A 531 -23.10 -34.17 -8.05
N GLY A 532 -22.49 -33.18 -7.38
CA GLY A 532 -21.07 -32.82 -7.49
C GLY A 532 -20.11 -33.60 -6.58
N GLN A 533 -20.53 -34.74 -6.00
CA GLN A 533 -19.64 -35.63 -5.25
C GLN A 533 -18.90 -36.61 -6.20
N ARG A 534 -18.12 -36.06 -7.13
CA ARG A 534 -16.93 -36.75 -7.64
C ARG A 534 -15.76 -36.04 -7.02
N ALA A 535 -15.18 -36.69 -6.00
CA ALA A 535 -14.05 -36.20 -5.22
C ALA A 535 -13.05 -35.41 -6.09
N ASN A 536 -12.88 -34.14 -5.76
CA ASN A 536 -11.86 -33.26 -6.34
C ASN A 536 -10.50 -33.96 -6.27
N ARG A 537 -10.04 -34.44 -7.42
CA ARG A 537 -8.71 -35.04 -7.60
C ARG A 537 -7.60 -33.98 -7.61
N LYS A 538 -7.91 -32.70 -7.39
CA LYS A 538 -7.00 -31.55 -7.62
C LYS A 538 -6.55 -30.78 -6.37
N ASP A 539 -7.05 -31.07 -5.17
CA ASP A 539 -6.66 -30.34 -3.95
C ASP A 539 -5.54 -31.02 -3.13
N ILE A 540 -4.85 -32.04 -3.68
CA ILE A 540 -3.82 -32.81 -2.95
C ILE A 540 -2.51 -32.99 -3.72
N GLU A 541 -2.39 -32.45 -4.94
CA GLU A 541 -1.12 -32.41 -5.67
C GLU A 541 -0.25 -31.26 -5.12
N GLY A 542 0.55 -31.56 -4.09
CA GLY A 542 1.50 -30.60 -3.50
C GLY A 542 1.95 -30.88 -2.07
N LYS A 543 1.46 -31.94 -1.41
CA LYS A 543 1.89 -32.31 -0.04
C LYS A 543 3.01 -33.34 -0.05
N SER A 544 4.12 -33.05 0.63
CA SER A 544 5.21 -33.99 0.87
C SER A 544 4.77 -35.06 1.88
N TYR A 545 4.93 -36.33 1.53
CA TYR A 545 4.70 -37.49 2.42
C TYR A 545 6.06 -38.14 2.76
N PRO A 546 6.22 -38.79 3.93
CA PRO A 546 5.20 -39.07 4.94
C PRO A 546 4.81 -37.85 5.78
N ALA A 547 3.57 -37.83 6.27
CA ALA A 547 3.04 -36.78 7.14
C ALA A 547 2.53 -37.39 8.45
N ALA A 548 2.81 -36.74 9.57
CA ALA A 548 2.38 -37.16 10.91
C ALA A 548 1.72 -35.99 11.65
N LEU A 549 0.67 -36.27 12.43
CA LEU A 549 -0.05 -35.29 13.21
C LEU A 549 -0.43 -35.87 14.58
N ILE A 550 -0.21 -35.10 15.65
CA ILE A 550 -0.77 -35.39 16.97
C ILE A 550 -1.93 -34.42 17.19
N VAL A 551 -3.09 -34.93 17.56
CA VAL A 551 -4.36 -34.20 17.64
C VAL A 551 -4.92 -34.34 19.04
N ASN A 552 -5.37 -33.23 19.63
CA ASN A 552 -6.17 -33.28 20.84
C ASN A 552 -7.64 -33.59 20.47
N ARG A 553 -8.33 -34.42 21.25
CA ARG A 553 -9.75 -34.72 21.00
C ARG A 553 -10.67 -33.53 21.24
N ASP A 554 -10.27 -32.56 22.07
CA ASP A 554 -11.00 -31.31 22.28
C ASP A 554 -10.53 -30.18 21.36
N ALA A 555 -11.42 -29.21 21.17
CA ALA A 555 -11.10 -28.00 20.41
C ALA A 555 -10.07 -27.12 21.13
N HIS A 556 -9.33 -26.32 20.36
CA HIS A 556 -8.19 -25.52 20.83
C HIS A 556 -8.49 -24.52 21.97
N TYR A 557 -9.76 -24.19 22.22
CA TYR A 557 -10.22 -23.27 23.27
C TYR A 557 -10.59 -23.99 24.58
N LYS A 558 -10.38 -25.30 24.67
CA LYS A 558 -10.55 -26.09 25.90
C LYS A 558 -9.19 -26.57 26.40
N ASP A 559 -9.12 -26.97 27.67
CA ASP A 559 -7.88 -27.41 28.33
C ASP A 559 -7.26 -28.70 27.73
N GLY A 560 -8.00 -29.40 26.87
CA GLY A 560 -7.55 -30.60 26.18
C GLY A 560 -7.71 -31.86 27.03
N SER A 561 -8.39 -32.88 26.51
CA SER A 561 -8.72 -34.09 27.29
C SER A 561 -7.88 -35.32 26.95
N HIS A 562 -7.53 -35.52 25.68
CA HIS A 562 -6.83 -36.73 25.24
C HIS A 562 -6.12 -36.53 23.91
N TRP A 563 -4.98 -37.20 23.72
CA TRP A 563 -4.15 -37.09 22.53
C TRP A 563 -4.23 -38.34 21.67
N CYS A 564 -4.35 -38.15 20.35
CA CYS A 564 -4.34 -39.22 19.35
C CYS A 564 -3.33 -38.89 18.25
N ALA A 565 -2.81 -39.91 17.57
CA ALA A 565 -1.84 -39.73 16.51
C ALA A 565 -2.38 -40.21 15.15
N VAL A 566 -1.98 -39.51 14.10
CA VAL A 566 -2.33 -39.82 12.71
C VAL A 566 -1.04 -39.86 11.89
N TYR A 567 -0.87 -40.90 11.08
CA TYR A 567 0.28 -41.07 10.20
C TYR A 567 -0.17 -41.44 8.79
N ALA A 568 0.29 -40.68 7.80
CA ALA A 568 0.01 -40.88 6.39
C ALA A 568 1.32 -41.10 5.62
N LYS A 569 1.50 -42.30 5.06
CA LYS A 569 2.68 -42.64 4.25
C LYS A 569 2.62 -42.07 2.83
N GLY A 570 1.41 -41.80 2.33
CA GLY A 570 1.12 -41.34 0.97
C GLY A 570 -0.35 -41.51 0.64
N LEU A 571 -0.80 -41.05 -0.53
CA LEU A 571 -2.19 -41.20 -0.99
C LEU A 571 -2.57 -42.63 -1.40
N ASP A 572 -1.57 -43.47 -1.68
CA ASP A 572 -1.74 -44.86 -2.13
C ASP A 572 -1.87 -45.87 -0.98
N ALA A 573 -1.74 -45.42 0.28
CA ALA A 573 -1.83 -46.25 1.47
C ALA A 573 -2.94 -45.75 2.42
N PRO A 574 -3.57 -46.65 3.21
CA PRO A 574 -4.54 -46.22 4.21
C PRO A 574 -3.85 -45.38 5.29
N VAL A 575 -4.56 -44.36 5.78
CA VAL A 575 -4.08 -43.54 6.91
C VAL A 575 -4.13 -44.35 8.19
N LEU A 576 -3.06 -44.27 8.98
CA LEU A 576 -2.97 -44.93 10.27
C LEU A 576 -3.43 -43.98 11.36
N TYR A 577 -4.48 -44.34 12.08
CA TYR A 577 -4.98 -43.63 13.25
C TYR A 577 -4.67 -44.47 14.50
N PHE A 578 -4.01 -43.87 15.48
CA PHE A 578 -3.67 -44.52 16.72
C PHE A 578 -4.23 -43.75 17.91
N ASP A 579 -5.00 -44.46 18.73
CA ASP A 579 -5.52 -44.00 20.00
C ASP A 579 -5.19 -45.04 21.07
N SER A 580 -4.39 -44.66 22.05
CA SER A 580 -3.94 -45.54 23.14
C SER A 580 -5.09 -46.11 23.98
N LEU A 581 -6.25 -45.46 24.03
CA LEU A 581 -7.47 -45.94 24.71
C LEU A 581 -8.46 -46.63 23.77
N ALA A 582 -8.15 -46.73 22.48
CA ALA A 582 -9.00 -47.31 21.43
C ALA A 582 -10.44 -46.76 21.40
N GLN A 583 -10.62 -45.47 21.71
CA GLN A 583 -11.94 -44.85 21.77
C GLN A 583 -12.51 -44.62 20.35
N PRO A 584 -13.84 -44.44 20.22
CA PRO A 584 -14.45 -44.06 18.95
C PRO A 584 -13.86 -42.75 18.42
N ILE A 585 -13.72 -42.60 17.09
CA ILE A 585 -13.12 -41.39 16.53
C ILE A 585 -14.12 -40.23 16.65
N PRO A 586 -13.72 -39.06 17.17
CA PRO A 586 -14.59 -37.88 17.19
C PRO A 586 -15.10 -37.50 15.80
N SER A 587 -16.39 -37.19 15.68
CA SER A 587 -17.02 -36.77 14.42
C SER A 587 -16.36 -35.55 13.79
N THR A 588 -15.80 -34.65 14.61
CA THR A 588 -15.01 -33.47 14.21
C THR A 588 -13.74 -33.83 13.42
N ILE A 589 -13.02 -34.89 13.81
CA ILE A 589 -11.78 -35.35 13.15
C ILE A 589 -12.12 -36.12 11.87
N THR A 590 -13.20 -36.90 11.90
CA THR A 590 -13.63 -37.76 10.78
C THR A 590 -14.06 -36.94 9.57
N THR A 591 -14.86 -35.88 9.79
CA THR A 591 -15.51 -35.11 8.71
C THR A 591 -14.56 -34.13 8.01
N SER A 592 -13.52 -33.62 8.70
CA SER A 592 -12.67 -32.51 8.24
C SER A 592 -11.33 -32.95 7.62
N PHE A 593 -10.76 -34.07 8.07
CA PHE A 593 -9.40 -34.50 7.70
C PHE A 593 -9.36 -35.92 7.12
N LEU A 594 -10.02 -36.89 7.74
CA LEU A 594 -9.87 -38.30 7.37
C LEU A 594 -10.65 -38.69 6.10
N ASN A 595 -11.77 -38.01 5.80
CA ASN A 595 -12.52 -38.19 4.55
C ASN A 595 -11.74 -37.77 3.29
N LYS A 596 -10.58 -37.12 3.43
CA LYS A 596 -9.75 -36.66 2.31
C LYS A 596 -8.80 -37.74 1.76
N PHE A 597 -8.79 -38.94 2.35
CA PHE A 597 -7.88 -40.03 1.94
C PHE A 597 -8.62 -41.16 1.22
N PRO A 598 -8.26 -41.48 -0.04
CA PRO A 598 -9.05 -42.37 -0.90
C PRO A 598 -8.97 -43.85 -0.53
N LYS A 599 -7.94 -44.28 0.22
CA LYS A 599 -7.74 -45.69 0.63
C LYS A 599 -8.32 -46.02 2.01
N GLY A 600 -9.05 -45.10 2.61
CA GLY A 600 -9.63 -45.28 3.94
C GLY A 600 -8.58 -45.24 5.05
N MET A 601 -8.93 -45.78 6.21
CA MET A 601 -8.17 -45.63 7.45
C MET A 601 -8.08 -46.95 8.21
N ARG A 602 -6.92 -47.22 8.82
CA ARG A 602 -6.71 -48.30 9.78
C ARG A 602 -6.55 -47.72 11.18
N LYS A 603 -7.27 -48.28 12.15
CA LYS A 603 -7.16 -47.93 13.57
C LYS A 603 -6.87 -49.15 14.43
N ASN A 604 -6.25 -48.94 15.60
CA ASN A 604 -6.12 -49.99 16.60
C ASN A 604 -7.49 -50.32 17.23
N LYS A 605 -7.68 -51.59 17.60
CA LYS A 605 -8.95 -52.09 18.17
C LYS A 605 -8.89 -52.24 19.69
N ASN A 606 -7.71 -52.55 20.22
CA ASN A 606 -7.51 -52.81 21.64
C ASN A 606 -6.96 -51.56 22.34
N PRO A 607 -7.42 -51.25 23.56
CA PRO A 607 -6.78 -50.24 24.40
C PRO A 607 -5.44 -50.79 24.91
N TYR A 608 -4.41 -49.96 24.89
CA TYR A 608 -3.07 -50.29 25.36
C TYR A 608 -2.64 -49.45 26.57
N GLN A 609 -3.29 -48.31 26.80
CA GLN A 609 -3.07 -47.46 27.97
C GLN A 609 -4.05 -47.79 29.10
N SER A 610 -3.57 -47.73 30.34
CA SER A 610 -4.42 -47.73 31.54
C SER A 610 -5.24 -46.44 31.66
N GLN A 611 -6.53 -46.56 31.98
CA GLN A 611 -7.42 -45.41 32.18
C GLN A 611 -7.02 -44.50 33.37
N LEU A 612 -6.15 -44.99 34.25
CA LEU A 612 -5.71 -44.28 35.45
C LEU A 612 -4.42 -43.46 35.26
N VAL A 613 -3.81 -43.51 34.07
CA VAL A 613 -2.48 -42.93 33.81
C VAL A 613 -2.54 -41.97 32.62
N SER A 614 -1.84 -40.83 32.69
CA SER A 614 -1.81 -39.78 31.66
C SER A 614 -0.69 -39.96 30.63
N THR A 615 -0.62 -41.12 29.98
CA THR A 615 0.47 -41.52 29.05
C THR A 615 0.10 -41.42 27.57
N CYS A 616 -1.08 -40.90 27.22
CA CYS A 616 -1.58 -40.86 25.83
C CYS A 616 -0.65 -40.11 24.87
N GLY A 617 -0.09 -38.97 25.30
CA GLY A 617 0.90 -38.21 24.52
C GLY A 617 2.19 -39.01 24.25
N ALA A 618 2.68 -39.75 25.25
CA ALA A 618 3.87 -40.58 25.11
C ALA A 618 3.65 -41.70 24.08
N HIS A 619 2.49 -42.36 24.12
CA HIS A 619 2.14 -43.38 23.13
C HIS A 619 2.04 -42.80 21.72
N CYS A 620 1.48 -41.59 21.56
CA CYS A 620 1.39 -40.91 20.27
C CYS A 620 2.77 -40.66 19.65
N ILE A 621 3.72 -40.18 20.46
CA ILE A 621 5.10 -39.90 20.01
C ILE A 621 5.81 -41.19 19.63
N VAL A 622 5.73 -42.22 20.48
CA VAL A 622 6.34 -43.53 20.22
C VAL A 622 5.75 -44.17 18.96
N PHE A 623 4.43 -44.08 18.75
CA PHE A 623 3.79 -44.54 17.53
C PHE A 623 4.35 -43.85 16.28
N ILE A 624 4.41 -42.52 16.26
CA ILE A 624 4.94 -41.77 15.10
C ILE A 624 6.40 -42.14 14.84
N TYR A 625 7.21 -42.26 15.89
CA TYR A 625 8.60 -42.68 15.78
C TYR A 625 8.75 -44.09 15.19
N TYR A 626 7.94 -45.05 15.65
CA TYR A 626 7.96 -46.40 15.08
C TYR A 626 7.57 -46.41 13.59
N MET A 627 6.59 -45.59 13.20
CA MET A 627 6.14 -45.48 11.81
C MET A 627 7.15 -44.76 10.91
N SER A 628 7.88 -43.76 11.44
CA SER A 628 8.91 -43.04 10.68
C SER A 628 10.14 -43.92 10.39
N LEU A 629 10.42 -44.91 11.23
CA LEU A 629 11.42 -45.95 10.98
C LEU A 629 11.00 -46.99 9.92
N GLY A 630 9.80 -46.86 9.34
CA GLY A 630 9.31 -47.75 8.28
C GLY A 630 8.70 -49.07 8.77
N ASN A 631 8.47 -49.23 10.08
CA ASN A 631 7.81 -50.42 10.63
C ASN A 631 6.34 -50.52 10.19
N SER A 632 5.82 -51.75 10.11
CA SER A 632 4.39 -51.96 9.83
C SER A 632 3.54 -51.66 11.06
N PHE A 633 2.31 -51.17 10.83
CA PHE A 633 1.35 -50.90 11.90
C PHE A 633 1.07 -52.15 12.74
N ASP A 634 0.94 -53.31 12.11
CA ASP A 634 0.67 -54.57 12.79
C ASP A 634 1.85 -55.03 13.68
N ASN A 635 3.09 -54.78 13.27
CA ASN A 635 4.26 -55.08 14.09
C ASN A 635 4.33 -54.17 15.32
N PHE A 636 3.95 -52.90 15.18
CA PHE A 636 3.85 -51.98 16.32
C PHE A 636 2.78 -52.44 17.33
N LEU A 637 1.59 -52.85 16.85
CA LEU A 637 0.53 -53.36 17.73
C LEU A 637 0.92 -54.67 18.41
N LYS A 638 1.64 -55.57 17.71
CA LYS A 638 2.19 -56.80 18.31
C LYS A 638 3.23 -56.48 19.39
N ALA A 639 4.09 -55.50 19.17
CA ALA A 639 5.06 -55.07 20.18
C ALA A 639 4.37 -54.59 21.45
N LEU A 640 3.32 -53.77 21.34
CA LEU A 640 2.53 -53.33 22.50
C LEU A 640 1.80 -54.49 23.19
N THR A 641 1.27 -55.45 22.42
CA THR A 641 0.54 -56.60 22.96
C THR A 641 1.45 -57.58 23.71
N ASN A 642 2.71 -57.70 23.28
CA ASN A 642 3.70 -58.59 23.91
C ASN A 642 4.38 -57.96 25.14
N CYS A 643 4.10 -56.69 25.45
CA CYS A 643 4.64 -56.02 26.63
C CYS A 643 3.75 -56.24 27.85
N THR A 644 4.36 -56.58 28.99
CA THR A 644 3.68 -56.71 30.29
C THR A 644 3.10 -55.40 30.80
N SER A 645 3.71 -54.25 30.44
CA SER A 645 3.18 -52.92 30.71
C SER A 645 3.42 -52.00 29.51
N PRO A 646 2.41 -51.78 28.64
CA PRO A 646 2.55 -50.90 27.49
C PRO A 646 2.80 -49.44 27.88
N ASP A 647 2.25 -48.98 29.01
CA ASP A 647 2.49 -47.64 29.57
C ASP A 647 3.98 -47.41 29.91
N MET A 648 4.59 -48.36 30.63
CA MET A 648 6.02 -48.29 30.94
C MET A 648 6.89 -48.43 29.69
N PHE A 649 6.48 -49.29 28.74
CA PHE A 649 7.17 -49.43 27.46
C PHE A 649 7.22 -48.10 26.69
N ALA A 650 6.10 -47.38 26.59
CA ALA A 650 6.04 -46.08 25.93
C ALA A 650 6.92 -45.05 26.62
N LEU A 651 6.89 -44.96 27.96
CA LEU A 651 7.71 -44.02 28.72
C LEU A 651 9.21 -44.32 28.63
N ILE A 652 9.62 -45.60 28.67
CA ILE A 652 11.02 -46.00 28.55
C ILE A 652 11.57 -45.65 27.16
N ILE A 653 10.80 -45.91 26.10
CA ILE A 653 11.21 -45.55 24.74
C ILE A 653 11.28 -44.04 24.58
N LEU A 654 10.29 -43.29 25.06
CA LEU A 654 10.32 -41.83 25.03
C LEU A 654 11.54 -41.27 25.78
N LYS A 655 11.85 -41.82 26.96
CA LYS A 655 13.04 -41.42 27.73
C LYS A 655 14.35 -41.73 26.99
N ARG A 656 14.43 -42.88 26.31
CA ARG A 656 15.58 -43.21 25.45
C ARG A 656 15.70 -42.30 24.23
N MET A 657 14.59 -41.82 23.68
CA MET A 657 14.58 -40.83 22.59
C MET A 657 15.04 -39.45 23.05
N LEU A 658 14.66 -39.02 24.25
CA LEU A 658 15.07 -37.72 24.82
C LEU A 658 16.56 -37.68 25.22
N ASN A 659 17.15 -38.83 25.50
CA ASN A 659 18.56 -38.96 25.88
C ASN A 659 19.51 -39.16 24.67
N ARG A 660 18.99 -39.22 23.45
CA ARG A 660 19.73 -39.24 22.19
C ARG A 660 19.59 -37.89 21.51
#